data_AF-A0ABD5BQP7-F1
#
_entry.id   AF-A0ABD5BQP7-F1
#
_cell.length_a   1.000
_cell.length_b   1.000
_cell.length_c   1.000
_cell.angle_alpha   90.00
_cell.angle_beta   90.00
_cell.angle_gamma   90.00
#
_symmetry.space_group_name_H-M   'P 1'
#
loop_
_entity.id
_entity.type
_entity.pdbx_description
1 polymer ?
#
loop_
_entity_poly.entity_id
_entity_poly.type
_entity_poly.pdbx_seq_one_letter_code
_entity_poly.pdbx_strand_id
1 'polypeptide(L)'
;QACQNGILDEFDGNLLKTLFLIRYVDVLKSTLDNLVTLSIDKIDADKVDLRRRVETSLNKLEREMLIARVEDKYVFLTNEEKEIENEIRNVEVDFSAINKKLASIIFDDILKNRKYRYPANKQDFDISRFLNGHPLDGAMLNDLVVKILTPKDPTYTFYNSDAACRPYTSEGDGCILIRLPEEGRTWTDIDLVVQTEKFLKDNAGQRPEQASLLSEKARENSVREKMLRVQLESLIAEAEVWAIGERLPKKSSTPSSIVDEACRYVIENTFAKLKMLKPFNGDIAREIHALLTVENDTELDLGELEESNPEAMREVGTWVSMNIEFNKPVYLRDILNHFARRPYGWPEEEVKLLVARLARKGKFSFSQQNNNIERKQVWELFNNSRRHSELRLHKIRRHDESQIRKAAQTMADIAQQPFSEREEPALVEHIRQVFDDWKQELNVFRAKAEGGNNPGKEEIESGLRLLNSILSEKEEFALIEKVTTQANELLDFSEDREDLVDFYRKQFATWQKLGAALNGSFKSNRSALEKDAVAVKALGELENIWQMPEPYKHLNRITPLIEQVQNVNHQLVEQHRQHALERIDARIEESRQRLQEAHATSELQNSVLLPMQKARKRAEVSQSIPEILAEQQETKALQTDAEKKINQWIDELRKKQEAQLRAANEATHAAESQQTYVVVEKPVIQPVPKKTHLVNVASEMRKATGGEVLETAEQVE
;
A
#
# COMPACT_ATOMS: atom_id res chain seq x y z
N GLN A 1 46.87 -56.81 -64.55
CA GLN A 1 45.55 -56.21 -64.72
C GLN A 1 45.57 -54.71 -64.43
N ALA A 2 46.01 -54.22 -63.26
CA ALA A 2 46.03 -52.76 -62.98
C ALA A 2 46.88 -51.90 -63.96
N CYS A 3 48.06 -52.36 -64.40
CA CYS A 3 48.90 -51.63 -65.36
C CYS A 3 48.39 -51.65 -66.82
N GLN A 4 47.27 -52.33 -67.11
CA GLN A 4 46.71 -52.38 -68.48
C GLN A 4 45.80 -51.18 -68.79
N ASN A 5 45.43 -50.38 -67.79
CA ASN A 5 44.50 -49.26 -67.92
C ASN A 5 45.16 -47.93 -68.34
N GLY A 6 46.47 -47.90 -68.60
CA GLY A 6 47.21 -46.71 -69.08
C GLY A 6 47.44 -45.59 -68.05
N ILE A 7 46.84 -45.69 -66.85
CA ILE A 7 46.94 -44.70 -65.76
C ILE A 7 48.18 -44.93 -64.88
N LEU A 8 48.66 -46.18 -64.79
CA LEU A 8 49.77 -46.61 -63.94
C LEU A 8 50.97 -47.03 -64.80
N ASP A 9 52.17 -46.62 -64.40
CA ASP A 9 53.40 -47.02 -65.07
C ASP A 9 53.94 -48.38 -64.55
N GLU A 10 55.01 -48.88 -65.16
CA GLU A 10 55.63 -50.16 -64.76
C GLU A 10 56.18 -50.12 -63.33
N PHE A 11 56.62 -48.96 -62.86
CA PHE A 11 57.12 -48.76 -61.51
C PHE A 11 55.99 -48.83 -60.48
N ASP A 12 54.85 -48.18 -60.77
CA ASP A 12 53.62 -48.27 -59.99
C ASP A 12 53.15 -49.73 -59.86
N GLY A 13 53.23 -50.49 -60.95
CA GLY A 13 52.93 -51.92 -60.98
C GLY A 13 53.83 -52.78 -60.12
N ASN A 14 55.14 -52.51 -60.14
CA ASN A 14 56.12 -53.23 -59.33
C ASN A 14 55.98 -52.89 -57.85
N LEU A 15 55.73 -51.63 -57.50
CA LEU A 15 55.48 -51.21 -56.13
C LEU A 15 54.21 -51.88 -55.57
N LEU A 16 53.16 -51.97 -56.38
CA LEU A 16 51.92 -52.67 -56.01
C LEU A 16 52.14 -54.17 -55.77
N LYS A 17 52.96 -54.84 -56.60
CA LYS A 17 53.36 -56.24 -56.41
C LYS A 17 54.14 -56.42 -55.11
N THR A 18 55.08 -55.52 -54.82
CA THR A 18 55.85 -55.53 -53.57
C THR A 18 54.92 -55.43 -52.38
N LEU A 19 53.96 -54.50 -52.40
CA LEU A 19 52.94 -54.35 -51.35
C LEU A 19 52.07 -55.59 -51.17
N PHE A 20 51.73 -56.29 -52.26
CA PHE A 20 51.00 -57.56 -52.19
C PHE A 20 51.82 -58.67 -51.53
N LEU A 21 53.10 -58.82 -51.92
CA LEU A 21 53.98 -59.87 -51.39
C LEU A 21 54.30 -59.70 -49.91
N ILE A 22 54.47 -58.45 -49.45
CA ILE A 22 54.83 -58.17 -48.06
C ILE A 22 53.62 -58.08 -47.13
N ARG A 23 52.38 -58.08 -47.67
CA ARG A 23 51.15 -57.94 -46.86
C ARG A 23 51.03 -58.98 -45.75
N TYR A 24 51.44 -60.23 -46.01
CA TYR A 24 51.35 -61.33 -45.05
C TYR A 24 52.69 -61.62 -44.33
N VAL A 25 53.66 -60.69 -44.42
CA VAL A 25 54.99 -60.84 -43.81
C VAL A 25 55.10 -59.92 -42.60
N ASP A 26 54.89 -60.47 -41.40
CA ASP A 26 54.88 -59.70 -40.14
C ASP A 26 56.20 -58.97 -39.83
N VAL A 27 57.32 -59.46 -40.37
CA VAL A 27 58.66 -58.94 -40.11
C VAL A 27 58.90 -57.60 -40.82
N LEU A 28 58.22 -57.34 -41.94
CA LEU A 28 58.51 -56.20 -42.81
C LEU A 28 57.32 -55.26 -42.90
N LYS A 29 57.39 -54.14 -42.16
CA LYS A 29 56.35 -53.10 -42.21
C LYS A 29 56.41 -52.36 -43.54
N SER A 30 55.27 -52.13 -44.17
CA SER A 30 55.14 -51.42 -45.44
C SER A 30 55.21 -49.88 -45.29
N THR A 31 56.21 -49.37 -44.56
CA THR A 31 56.45 -47.93 -44.42
C THR A 31 57.13 -47.35 -45.65
N LEU A 32 57.04 -46.04 -45.87
CA LEU A 32 57.70 -45.37 -47.01
C LEU A 32 59.20 -45.71 -47.07
N ASP A 33 59.90 -45.67 -45.94
CA ASP A 33 61.34 -45.95 -45.87
C ASP A 33 61.68 -47.39 -46.28
N ASN A 34 60.86 -48.36 -45.87
CA ASN A 34 61.04 -49.75 -46.23
C ASN A 34 60.71 -49.99 -47.70
N LEU A 35 59.68 -49.34 -48.23
CA LEU A 35 59.31 -49.43 -49.64
C LEU A 35 60.38 -48.82 -50.55
N VAL A 36 60.97 -47.69 -50.16
CA VAL A 36 62.13 -47.10 -50.85
C VAL A 36 63.30 -48.07 -50.84
N THR A 37 63.59 -48.71 -49.71
CA THR A 37 64.68 -49.70 -49.59
C THR A 37 64.44 -50.93 -50.48
N LEU A 38 63.21 -51.43 -50.54
CA LEU A 38 62.83 -52.57 -51.40
C LEU A 38 62.78 -52.22 -52.89
N SER A 39 62.70 -50.94 -53.24
CA SER A 39 62.62 -50.47 -54.63
C SER A 39 63.98 -50.09 -55.23
N ILE A 40 65.09 -50.35 -54.52
CA ILE A 40 66.45 -50.09 -55.02
C ILE A 40 66.83 -51.18 -56.04
N ASP A 41 67.05 -50.78 -57.28
CA ASP A 41 67.40 -51.66 -58.41
C ASP A 41 68.90 -51.63 -58.77
N LYS A 42 69.61 -50.55 -58.42
CA LYS A 42 71.02 -50.31 -58.76
C LYS A 42 71.82 -49.78 -57.56
N ILE A 43 73.13 -50.05 -57.57
CA ILE A 43 74.07 -49.63 -56.51
C ILE A 43 74.18 -48.10 -56.43
N ASP A 44 74.09 -47.41 -57.57
CA ASP A 44 74.25 -45.95 -57.69
C ASP A 44 72.90 -45.18 -57.66
N ALA A 45 71.82 -45.79 -57.16
CA ALA A 45 70.50 -45.15 -57.16
C ALA A 45 70.40 -43.99 -56.17
N ASP A 46 69.91 -42.82 -56.62
CA ASP A 46 69.64 -41.67 -55.76
C ASP A 46 68.43 -41.93 -54.86
N LYS A 47 68.68 -42.01 -53.54
CA LYS A 47 67.65 -42.30 -52.54
C LYS A 47 66.61 -41.19 -52.40
N VAL A 48 66.96 -39.93 -52.66
CA VAL A 48 66.05 -38.78 -52.52
C VAL A 48 65.05 -38.77 -53.67
N ASP A 49 65.54 -38.92 -54.90
CA ASP A 49 64.68 -39.00 -56.09
C ASP A 49 63.82 -40.27 -56.08
N LEU A 50 64.38 -41.41 -55.64
CA LEU A 50 63.61 -42.64 -55.48
C LEU A 50 62.50 -42.48 -54.43
N ARG A 51 62.79 -41.83 -53.29
CA ARG A 51 61.76 -41.52 -52.27
C ARG A 51 60.61 -40.71 -52.84
N ARG A 52 60.91 -39.65 -53.59
CA ARG A 52 59.90 -38.80 -54.23
C ARG A 52 59.07 -39.58 -55.26
N ARG A 53 59.72 -40.48 -56.01
CA ARG A 53 59.06 -41.33 -56.99
C ARG A 53 58.14 -42.36 -56.33
N VAL A 54 58.60 -43.02 -55.25
CA VAL A 54 57.78 -43.94 -54.45
C VAL A 54 56.59 -43.20 -53.85
N GLU A 55 56.78 -42.01 -53.28
CA GLU A 55 55.68 -41.21 -52.72
C GLU A 55 54.64 -40.81 -53.78
N THR A 56 55.11 -40.37 -54.96
CA THR A 56 54.22 -40.05 -56.09
C THR A 56 53.42 -41.28 -56.55
N SER A 57 54.08 -42.44 -56.61
CA SER A 57 53.47 -43.71 -56.98
C SER A 57 52.43 -44.16 -55.96
N LEU A 58 52.76 -44.11 -54.67
CA LEU A 58 51.82 -44.44 -53.58
C LEU A 58 50.59 -43.52 -53.61
N ASN A 59 50.78 -42.22 -53.84
CA ASN A 59 49.67 -41.28 -53.99
C ASN A 59 48.76 -41.63 -55.18
N LYS A 60 49.31 -42.08 -56.32
CA LYS A 60 48.51 -42.57 -57.45
C LYS A 60 47.77 -43.86 -57.11
N LEU A 61 48.46 -44.83 -56.50
CA LEU A 61 47.88 -46.11 -56.12
C LEU A 61 46.76 -45.96 -55.07
N GLU A 62 46.90 -44.99 -54.15
CA GLU A 62 45.89 -44.64 -53.16
C GLU A 62 44.67 -43.97 -53.82
N ARG A 63 44.88 -43.10 -54.81
CA ARG A 63 43.79 -42.50 -55.62
C ARG A 63 42.99 -43.55 -56.38
N GLU A 64 43.67 -44.53 -56.98
CA GLU A 64 43.04 -45.65 -57.70
C GLU A 64 42.50 -46.74 -56.75
N MET A 65 42.55 -46.53 -55.42
CA MET A 65 42.08 -47.47 -54.40
C MET A 65 42.70 -48.86 -54.52
N LEU A 66 43.95 -48.93 -54.96
CA LEU A 66 44.70 -50.19 -55.01
C LEU A 66 45.40 -50.47 -53.68
N ILE A 67 45.64 -49.42 -52.90
CA ILE A 67 46.28 -49.47 -51.58
C ILE A 67 45.53 -48.53 -50.62
N ALA A 68 45.61 -48.79 -49.33
CA ALA A 68 45.17 -47.88 -48.28
C ALA A 68 46.33 -47.56 -47.34
N ARG A 69 46.34 -46.35 -46.78
CA ARG A 69 47.27 -45.96 -45.73
C ARG A 69 46.63 -46.16 -44.36
N VAL A 70 47.22 -47.03 -43.55
CA VAL A 70 46.82 -47.26 -42.16
C VAL A 70 48.01 -46.87 -41.28
N GLU A 71 47.83 -45.82 -40.48
CA GLU A 71 48.91 -45.17 -39.71
C GLU A 71 50.04 -44.70 -40.65
N ASP A 72 51.21 -45.34 -40.58
CA ASP A 72 52.38 -45.06 -41.43
C ASP A 72 52.73 -46.22 -42.36
N LYS A 73 51.77 -47.12 -42.59
CA LYS A 73 51.91 -48.31 -43.44
C LYS A 73 51.00 -48.21 -44.66
N TYR A 74 51.50 -48.67 -45.79
CA TYR A 74 50.72 -48.83 -47.02
C TYR A 74 50.31 -50.29 -47.18
N VAL A 75 49.02 -50.56 -47.34
CA VAL A 75 48.49 -51.92 -47.38
C VAL A 75 47.79 -52.13 -48.72
N PHE A 76 48.13 -53.21 -49.42
CA PHE A 76 47.47 -53.60 -50.66
C PHE A 76 46.02 -54.00 -50.40
N LEU A 77 45.03 -53.45 -51.10
CA LEU A 77 43.62 -53.77 -50.88
C LEU A 77 43.16 -54.99 -51.69
N THR A 78 42.49 -55.94 -51.05
CA THR A 78 41.79 -57.05 -51.74
C THR A 78 40.56 -56.54 -52.50
N ASN A 79 39.99 -57.34 -53.41
CA ASN A 79 38.78 -56.92 -54.13
C ASN A 79 37.60 -56.65 -53.18
N GLU A 80 37.44 -57.46 -52.14
CA GLU A 80 36.42 -57.26 -51.09
C GLU A 80 36.68 -55.99 -50.27
N GLU A 81 37.94 -55.72 -49.90
CA GLU A 81 38.32 -54.48 -49.19
C GLU A 81 38.08 -53.24 -50.05
N LYS A 82 38.35 -53.32 -51.36
CA LYS A 82 38.07 -52.22 -52.31
C LYS A 82 36.59 -51.95 -52.46
N GLU A 83 35.77 -52.98 -52.48
CA GLU A 83 34.32 -52.84 -52.54
C GLU A 83 33.82 -52.11 -51.30
N ILE A 84 34.25 -52.54 -50.11
CA ILE A 84 33.88 -51.89 -48.84
C ILE A 84 34.40 -50.44 -48.76
N GLU A 85 35.65 -50.16 -49.15
CA GLU A 85 36.18 -48.79 -49.17
C GLU A 85 35.40 -47.87 -50.13
N ASN A 86 35.01 -48.39 -51.29
CA ASN A 86 34.16 -47.67 -52.23
C ASN A 86 32.76 -47.42 -51.64
N GLU A 87 32.17 -48.42 -51.02
CA GLU A 87 30.87 -48.28 -50.36
C GLU A 87 30.94 -47.23 -49.24
N ILE A 88 31.95 -47.26 -48.38
CA ILE A 88 32.18 -46.28 -47.30
C ILE A 88 32.28 -44.87 -47.89
N ARG A 89 33.10 -44.66 -48.93
CA ARG A 89 33.29 -43.33 -49.55
C ARG A 89 32.00 -42.78 -50.18
N ASN A 90 31.16 -43.68 -50.71
CA ASN A 90 29.88 -43.33 -51.31
C ASN A 90 28.74 -43.21 -50.29
N VAL A 91 28.99 -43.43 -48.99
CA VAL A 91 27.99 -43.15 -47.96
C VAL A 91 27.75 -41.64 -47.90
N GLU A 92 26.52 -41.26 -48.22
CA GLU A 92 26.07 -39.88 -48.06
C GLU A 92 25.94 -39.56 -46.57
N VAL A 93 26.63 -38.51 -46.13
CA VAL A 93 26.58 -38.01 -44.75
C VAL A 93 26.05 -36.59 -44.78
N ASP A 94 25.08 -36.32 -43.93
CA ASP A 94 24.49 -35.01 -43.75
C ASP A 94 25.34 -34.13 -42.81
N PHE A 95 25.26 -32.82 -43.02
CA PHE A 95 25.98 -31.83 -42.22
C PHE A 95 25.69 -31.95 -40.71
N SER A 96 24.49 -32.36 -40.32
CA SER A 96 24.11 -32.55 -38.92
C SER A 96 24.89 -33.69 -38.25
N ALA A 97 25.10 -34.82 -38.95
CA ALA A 97 25.91 -35.92 -38.44
C ALA A 97 27.37 -35.51 -38.25
N ILE A 98 27.95 -34.78 -39.22
CA ILE A 98 29.32 -34.23 -39.13
C ILE A 98 29.43 -33.27 -37.93
N ASN A 99 28.50 -32.32 -37.81
CA ASN A 99 28.47 -31.38 -36.69
C ASN A 99 28.33 -32.07 -35.35
N LYS A 100 27.47 -33.10 -35.25
CA LYS A 100 27.30 -33.84 -34.00
C LYS A 100 28.59 -34.55 -33.59
N LYS A 101 29.31 -35.16 -34.55
CA LYS A 101 30.60 -35.81 -34.28
C LYS A 101 31.66 -34.78 -33.87
N LEU A 102 31.78 -33.68 -34.60
CA LEU A 102 32.69 -32.58 -34.26
C LEU A 102 32.39 -31.99 -32.88
N ALA A 103 31.12 -31.79 -32.54
CA ALA A 103 30.70 -31.26 -31.24
C ALA A 103 31.10 -32.20 -30.09
N SER A 104 30.92 -33.50 -30.27
CA SER A 104 31.37 -34.52 -29.30
C SER A 104 32.88 -34.43 -29.07
N ILE A 105 33.68 -34.40 -30.13
CA ILE A 105 35.14 -34.36 -30.00
C ILE A 105 35.61 -33.02 -29.39
N ILE A 106 35.09 -31.90 -29.87
CA ILE A 106 35.56 -30.57 -29.45
C ILE A 106 35.12 -30.26 -28.01
N PHE A 107 33.83 -30.43 -27.69
CA PHE A 107 33.30 -30.00 -26.39
C PHE A 107 33.39 -31.07 -25.32
N ASP A 108 33.16 -32.35 -25.63
CA ASP A 108 33.14 -33.41 -24.63
C ASP A 108 34.54 -34.03 -24.43
N ASP A 109 35.37 -34.16 -25.49
CA ASP A 109 36.71 -34.77 -25.36
C ASP A 109 37.85 -33.77 -25.15
N ILE A 110 37.85 -32.64 -25.86
CA ILE A 110 38.94 -31.64 -25.81
C ILE A 110 38.69 -30.62 -24.69
N LEU A 111 37.60 -29.84 -24.77
CA LEU A 111 37.36 -28.74 -23.84
C LEU A 111 36.87 -29.22 -22.46
N LYS A 112 36.00 -30.24 -22.42
CA LYS A 112 35.41 -30.93 -21.24
C LYS A 112 34.59 -30.06 -20.28
N ASN A 113 34.98 -28.81 -20.07
CA ASN A 113 34.38 -27.90 -19.11
C ASN A 113 33.17 -27.19 -19.72
N ARG A 114 32.03 -27.28 -19.02
CA ARG A 114 30.79 -26.57 -19.36
C ARG A 114 30.63 -25.24 -18.62
N LYS A 115 31.52 -24.97 -17.67
CA LYS A 115 31.53 -23.77 -16.83
C LYS A 115 32.91 -23.15 -16.83
N TYR A 116 32.96 -21.82 -16.77
CA TYR A 116 34.17 -21.06 -16.55
C TYR A 116 34.19 -20.50 -15.14
N ARG A 117 35.21 -20.85 -14.35
CA ARG A 117 35.40 -20.32 -13.00
C ARG A 117 36.23 -19.03 -13.06
N TYR A 118 35.60 -17.89 -12.79
CA TYR A 118 36.28 -16.61 -12.82
C TYR A 118 37.22 -16.45 -11.61
N PRO A 119 38.54 -16.23 -11.81
CA PRO A 119 39.50 -16.26 -10.71
C PRO A 119 39.30 -15.19 -9.63
N ALA A 120 38.80 -13.99 -9.99
CA ALA A 120 38.76 -12.86 -9.07
C ALA A 120 37.69 -13.00 -7.98
N ASN A 121 36.52 -13.58 -8.31
CA ASN A 121 35.42 -13.77 -7.35
C ASN A 121 35.05 -15.25 -7.13
N LYS A 122 35.80 -16.18 -7.74
CA LYS A 122 35.61 -17.64 -7.67
C LYS A 122 34.25 -18.14 -8.17
N GLN A 123 33.49 -17.33 -8.89
CA GLN A 123 32.17 -17.67 -9.43
C GLN A 123 32.27 -18.53 -10.67
N ASP A 124 31.37 -19.51 -10.78
CA ASP A 124 31.21 -20.32 -11.97
C ASP A 124 30.16 -19.69 -12.90
N PHE A 125 30.55 -19.46 -14.16
CA PHE A 125 29.68 -19.00 -15.23
C PHE A 125 29.41 -20.15 -16.19
N ASP A 126 28.14 -20.47 -16.43
CA ASP A 126 27.75 -21.49 -17.41
C ASP A 126 28.01 -20.98 -18.83
N ILE A 127 28.53 -21.86 -19.69
CA ILE A 127 28.86 -21.54 -21.09
C ILE A 127 27.78 -22.12 -22.00
N SER A 128 27.18 -21.28 -22.85
CA SER A 128 26.36 -21.71 -23.98
C SER A 128 27.24 -22.02 -25.19
N ARG A 129 27.14 -23.26 -25.67
CA ARG A 129 28.03 -23.80 -26.70
C ARG A 129 27.32 -23.87 -28.05
N PHE A 130 28.01 -23.39 -29.08
CA PHE A 130 27.58 -23.48 -30.47
C PHE A 130 28.70 -24.04 -31.33
N LEU A 131 28.31 -24.86 -32.30
CA LEU A 131 29.18 -25.30 -33.38
C LEU A 131 28.50 -25.01 -34.71
N ASN A 132 29.17 -24.29 -35.61
CA ASN A 132 28.69 -24.05 -36.96
C ASN A 132 27.24 -23.51 -36.99
N GLY A 133 26.96 -22.53 -36.13
CA GLY A 133 25.64 -21.92 -35.97
C GLY A 133 24.60 -22.76 -35.20
N HIS A 134 24.86 -24.03 -34.91
CA HIS A 134 23.93 -24.89 -34.20
C HIS A 134 24.17 -24.87 -32.67
N PRO A 135 23.13 -24.60 -31.85
CA PRO A 135 23.23 -24.68 -30.40
C PRO A 135 23.35 -26.13 -29.93
N LEU A 136 24.27 -26.38 -29.01
CA LEU A 136 24.45 -27.69 -28.35
C LEU A 136 23.73 -27.76 -27.00
N ASP A 137 23.48 -26.60 -26.40
CA ASP A 137 22.74 -26.43 -25.16
C ASP A 137 21.32 -25.94 -25.48
N GLY A 138 20.38 -26.10 -24.55
CA GLY A 138 18.96 -25.81 -24.79
C GLY A 138 18.66 -24.35 -25.21
N ALA A 139 17.38 -24.04 -25.39
CA ALA A 139 16.96 -22.75 -25.98
C ALA A 139 17.33 -21.49 -25.17
N MET A 140 17.62 -21.61 -23.87
CA MET A 140 18.07 -20.47 -23.06
C MET A 140 19.59 -20.32 -23.12
N LEU A 141 20.01 -19.14 -23.56
CA LEU A 141 21.42 -18.75 -23.58
C LEU A 141 21.84 -18.20 -22.22
N ASN A 142 23.05 -18.58 -21.82
CA ASN A 142 23.76 -18.03 -20.68
C ASN A 142 24.55 -16.79 -21.12
N ASP A 143 25.02 -16.03 -20.13
CA ASP A 143 25.77 -14.79 -20.38
C ASP A 143 27.11 -15.02 -21.11
N LEU A 144 27.67 -16.24 -21.06
CA LEU A 144 28.85 -16.61 -21.84
C LEU A 144 28.44 -17.49 -23.02
N VAL A 145 28.63 -16.98 -24.24
CA VAL A 145 28.32 -17.70 -25.48
C VAL A 145 29.61 -17.97 -26.23
N VAL A 146 29.96 -19.26 -26.39
CA VAL A 146 31.13 -19.71 -27.17
C VAL A 146 30.65 -20.37 -28.45
N LYS A 147 31.03 -19.78 -29.58
CA LYS A 147 30.73 -20.25 -30.93
C LYS A 147 32.01 -20.72 -31.59
N ILE A 148 32.01 -21.97 -32.02
CA ILE A 148 33.11 -22.56 -32.77
C ILE A 148 32.67 -22.69 -34.24
N LEU A 149 33.50 -22.20 -35.15
CA LEU A 149 33.24 -22.21 -36.58
C LEU A 149 34.33 -23.00 -37.31
N THR A 150 33.91 -24.00 -38.08
CA THR A 150 34.78 -24.89 -38.85
C THR A 150 34.58 -24.72 -40.36
N PRO A 151 35.56 -25.09 -41.21
CA PRO A 151 35.43 -25.06 -42.67
C PRO A 151 34.28 -25.87 -43.26
N LYS A 152 33.66 -26.75 -42.47
CA LYS A 152 32.46 -27.49 -42.90
C LYS A 152 31.22 -26.61 -42.96
N ASP A 153 31.23 -25.48 -42.26
CA ASP A 153 30.09 -24.57 -42.24
C ASP A 153 29.95 -23.80 -43.57
N PRO A 154 28.75 -23.73 -44.18
CA PRO A 154 28.54 -22.99 -45.43
C PRO A 154 28.89 -21.49 -45.34
N THR A 155 28.83 -20.91 -44.15
CA THR A 155 29.13 -19.49 -43.90
C THR A 155 30.59 -19.25 -43.53
N TYR A 156 31.43 -20.30 -43.49
CA TYR A 156 32.83 -20.20 -43.08
C TYR A 156 33.61 -19.10 -43.81
N THR A 157 33.41 -18.96 -45.12
CA THR A 157 34.12 -17.97 -45.95
C THR A 157 33.72 -16.53 -45.65
N PHE A 158 32.52 -16.29 -45.11
CA PHE A 158 32.06 -14.97 -44.71
C PHE A 158 32.89 -14.42 -43.54
N TYR A 159 33.30 -15.29 -42.62
CA TYR A 159 34.06 -14.94 -41.41
C TYR A 159 35.58 -15.00 -41.61
N ASN A 160 36.07 -14.69 -42.82
CA ASN A 160 37.50 -14.72 -43.12
C ASN A 160 38.24 -13.40 -42.82
N SER A 161 37.51 -12.36 -42.41
CA SER A 161 38.09 -11.05 -42.13
C SER A 161 37.59 -10.47 -40.82
N ASP A 162 38.43 -9.66 -40.19
CA ASP A 162 38.08 -8.88 -39.00
C ASP A 162 36.80 -8.03 -39.21
N ALA A 163 36.59 -7.51 -40.43
CA ALA A 163 35.41 -6.71 -40.76
C ALA A 163 34.08 -7.47 -40.62
N ALA A 164 34.09 -8.79 -40.80
CA ALA A 164 32.91 -9.63 -40.60
C ALA A 164 32.81 -10.16 -39.15
N CYS A 165 33.94 -10.56 -38.55
CA CYS A 165 33.96 -11.17 -37.21
C CYS A 165 33.67 -10.17 -36.08
N ARG A 166 34.16 -8.93 -36.18
CA ARG A 166 33.96 -7.89 -35.16
C ARG A 166 32.47 -7.55 -34.95
N PRO A 167 31.69 -7.14 -35.98
CA PRO A 167 30.28 -6.84 -35.78
C PRO A 167 29.48 -8.06 -35.31
N TYR A 168 29.79 -9.26 -35.82
CA TYR A 168 29.12 -10.49 -35.41
C TYR A 168 29.33 -10.84 -33.93
N THR A 169 30.55 -10.68 -33.42
CA THR A 169 30.86 -10.96 -32.01
C THR A 169 30.37 -9.88 -31.05
N SER A 170 30.08 -8.68 -31.56
CA SER A 170 29.53 -7.57 -30.77
C SER A 170 28.00 -7.49 -30.78
N GLU A 171 27.32 -8.33 -31.55
CA GLU A 171 25.85 -8.27 -31.68
C GLU A 171 25.14 -8.71 -30.40
N GLY A 172 24.14 -7.93 -29.96
CA GLY A 172 23.38 -8.21 -28.75
C GLY A 172 24.24 -8.15 -27.49
N ASP A 173 24.17 -9.19 -26.66
CA ASP A 173 25.09 -9.38 -25.51
C ASP A 173 26.49 -9.85 -25.96
N GLY A 174 26.73 -10.00 -27.26
CA GLY A 174 28.01 -10.42 -27.80
C GLY A 174 28.37 -11.88 -27.50
N CYS A 175 29.38 -12.38 -28.19
CA CYS A 175 29.83 -13.77 -28.07
C CYS A 175 31.33 -13.91 -28.32
N ILE A 176 31.85 -15.09 -28.03
CA ILE A 176 33.19 -15.55 -28.37
C ILE A 176 33.07 -16.36 -29.65
N LEU A 177 33.83 -16.00 -30.68
CA LEU A 177 33.96 -16.73 -31.92
C LEU A 177 35.36 -17.33 -32.02
N ILE A 178 35.44 -18.65 -32.14
CA ILE A 178 36.68 -19.39 -32.38
C ILE A 178 36.59 -19.98 -33.79
N ARG A 179 37.43 -19.49 -34.68
CA ARG A 179 37.47 -19.95 -36.08
C ARG A 179 38.66 -20.88 -36.26
N LEU A 180 38.38 -22.15 -36.57
CA LEU A 180 39.46 -23.11 -36.88
C LEU A 180 40.00 -22.86 -38.30
N PRO A 181 41.31 -23.07 -38.53
CA PRO A 181 41.91 -22.85 -39.84
C PRO A 181 41.57 -23.96 -40.84
N GLU A 182 41.73 -23.64 -42.13
CA GLU A 182 41.43 -24.54 -43.25
C GLU A 182 42.61 -25.47 -43.53
N GLU A 183 42.79 -26.50 -42.69
CA GLU A 183 43.72 -27.60 -42.98
C GLU A 183 43.02 -28.73 -43.76
N GLY A 184 43.29 -28.87 -45.06
CA GLY A 184 42.52 -29.74 -45.96
C GLY A 184 42.45 -31.22 -45.57
N ARG A 185 43.45 -31.77 -44.86
CA ARG A 185 43.48 -33.20 -44.49
C ARG A 185 42.51 -33.53 -43.36
N THR A 186 42.52 -32.75 -42.29
CA THR A 186 41.67 -32.97 -41.11
C THR A 186 40.18 -32.93 -41.44
N TRP A 187 39.78 -32.02 -42.33
CA TRP A 187 38.40 -31.90 -42.76
C TRP A 187 37.96 -33.03 -43.71
N THR A 188 38.89 -33.71 -44.37
CA THR A 188 38.59 -34.94 -45.12
C THR A 188 38.50 -36.15 -44.19
N ASP A 189 39.39 -36.21 -43.18
CA ASP A 189 39.41 -37.28 -42.19
C ASP A 189 38.11 -37.34 -41.36
N ILE A 190 37.50 -36.21 -41.01
CA ILE A 190 36.20 -36.18 -40.32
C ILE A 190 35.08 -36.77 -41.19
N ASP A 191 35.05 -36.49 -42.50
CA ASP A 191 34.03 -37.05 -43.40
C ASP A 191 34.16 -38.57 -43.42
N LEU A 192 35.38 -39.08 -43.60
CA LEU A 192 35.67 -40.51 -43.60
C LEU A 192 35.29 -41.17 -42.27
N VAL A 193 35.54 -40.51 -41.14
CA VAL A 193 35.16 -41.04 -39.82
C VAL A 193 33.65 -41.24 -39.74
N VAL A 194 32.87 -40.22 -40.09
CA VAL A 194 31.40 -40.27 -39.98
C VAL A 194 30.80 -41.20 -41.04
N GLN A 195 31.36 -41.22 -42.25
CA GLN A 195 30.99 -42.16 -43.31
C GLN A 195 31.19 -43.61 -42.86
N THR A 196 32.36 -43.90 -42.28
CA THR A 196 32.68 -45.25 -41.79
C THR A 196 31.77 -45.64 -40.61
N GLU A 197 31.50 -44.73 -39.67
CA GLU A 197 30.55 -45.00 -38.57
C GLU A 197 29.15 -45.32 -39.08
N LYS A 198 28.65 -44.52 -40.03
CA LYS A 198 27.33 -44.74 -40.64
C LYS A 198 27.28 -46.06 -41.41
N PHE A 199 28.30 -46.34 -42.23
CA PHE A 199 28.43 -47.60 -42.95
C PHE A 199 28.42 -48.81 -42.02
N LEU A 200 29.22 -48.79 -40.95
CA LEU A 200 29.31 -49.89 -39.99
C LEU A 200 27.98 -50.10 -39.26
N LYS A 201 27.27 -49.01 -38.95
CA LYS A 201 25.97 -49.06 -38.31
C LYS A 201 24.90 -49.66 -39.23
N ASP A 202 24.88 -49.24 -40.49
CA ASP A 202 23.87 -49.70 -41.47
C ASP A 202 24.08 -51.16 -41.86
N ASN A 203 25.33 -51.64 -41.87
CA ASN A 203 25.70 -53.03 -42.21
C ASN A 203 25.83 -53.97 -41.00
N ALA A 204 25.51 -53.50 -39.79
CA ALA A 204 25.62 -54.30 -38.56
C ALA A 204 24.74 -55.56 -38.65
N GLY A 205 25.35 -56.74 -38.60
CA GLY A 205 24.65 -58.03 -38.62
C GLY A 205 24.11 -58.48 -39.99
N GLN A 206 24.25 -57.67 -41.04
CA GLN A 206 23.73 -58.00 -42.38
C GLN A 206 24.73 -58.81 -43.23
N ARG A 207 26.04 -58.72 -42.92
CA ARG A 207 27.12 -59.35 -43.71
C ARG A 207 28.02 -60.25 -42.86
N PRO A 208 27.56 -61.46 -42.46
CA PRO A 208 28.32 -62.35 -41.58
C PRO A 208 29.63 -62.83 -42.21
N GLU A 209 29.68 -63.01 -43.53
CA GLU A 209 30.88 -63.41 -44.27
C GLU A 209 32.00 -62.35 -44.22
N GLN A 210 31.64 -61.07 -44.07
CA GLN A 210 32.56 -59.93 -44.01
C GLN A 210 32.77 -59.41 -42.58
N ALA A 211 32.30 -60.13 -41.55
CA ALA A 211 32.30 -59.64 -40.16
C ALA A 211 33.70 -59.29 -39.62
N SER A 212 34.72 -60.09 -39.97
CA SER A 212 36.12 -59.82 -39.60
C SER A 212 36.63 -58.50 -40.20
N LEU A 213 36.30 -58.26 -41.48
CA LEU A 213 36.70 -57.06 -42.20
C LEU A 213 35.97 -55.81 -41.67
N LEU A 214 34.67 -55.91 -41.37
CA LEU A 214 33.92 -54.81 -40.74
C LEU A 214 34.47 -54.47 -39.34
N SER A 215 34.86 -55.47 -38.55
CA SER A 215 35.52 -55.27 -37.24
C SER A 215 36.86 -54.55 -37.38
N GLU A 216 37.67 -54.93 -38.39
CA GLU A 216 38.93 -54.26 -38.67
C GLU A 216 38.71 -52.80 -39.11
N LYS A 217 37.69 -52.54 -39.95
CA LYS A 217 37.31 -51.16 -40.32
C LYS A 217 36.84 -50.34 -39.12
N ALA A 218 36.11 -50.94 -38.18
CA ALA A 218 35.76 -50.27 -36.92
C ALA A 218 37.00 -49.90 -36.09
N ARG A 219 38.00 -50.79 -36.05
CA ARG A 219 39.28 -50.54 -35.36
C ARG A 219 40.09 -49.44 -36.03
N GLU A 220 40.24 -49.49 -37.35
CA GLU A 220 40.87 -48.43 -38.14
C GLU A 220 40.18 -47.09 -37.93
N ASN A 221 38.85 -47.07 -37.90
CA ASN A 221 38.09 -45.85 -37.68
C ASN A 221 38.30 -45.27 -36.29
N SER A 222 38.39 -46.14 -35.27
CA SER A 222 38.70 -45.73 -33.90
C SER A 222 40.11 -45.11 -33.79
N VAL A 223 41.07 -45.61 -34.56
CA VAL A 223 42.43 -45.01 -34.64
C VAL A 223 42.39 -43.67 -35.37
N ARG A 224 41.65 -43.59 -36.50
CA ARG A 224 41.45 -42.34 -37.26
C ARG A 224 40.82 -41.25 -36.38
N GLU A 225 39.81 -41.60 -35.58
CA GLU A 225 39.19 -40.67 -34.63
C GLU A 225 40.17 -40.17 -33.56
N LYS A 226 41.04 -41.03 -33.02
CA LYS A 226 42.08 -40.60 -32.07
C LYS A 226 43.07 -39.63 -32.69
N MET A 227 43.48 -39.88 -33.93
CA MET A 227 44.36 -38.96 -34.67
C MET A 227 43.64 -37.64 -34.98
N LEU A 228 42.38 -37.71 -35.39
CA LEU A 228 41.53 -36.56 -35.66
C LEU A 228 41.39 -35.67 -34.42
N ARG A 229 41.24 -36.26 -33.23
CA ARG A 229 41.24 -35.51 -31.96
C ARG A 229 42.53 -34.72 -31.76
N VAL A 230 43.70 -35.32 -31.99
CA VAL A 230 45.00 -34.64 -31.85
C VAL A 230 45.15 -33.51 -32.86
N GLN A 231 44.72 -33.73 -34.11
CA GLN A 231 44.70 -32.69 -35.13
C GLN A 231 43.77 -31.54 -34.75
N LEU A 232 42.54 -31.83 -34.31
CA LEU A 232 41.59 -30.81 -33.85
C LEU A 232 42.13 -30.02 -32.64
N GLU A 233 42.84 -30.68 -31.73
CA GLU A 233 43.51 -30.02 -30.60
C GLU A 233 44.53 -28.99 -31.10
N SER A 234 45.35 -29.36 -32.10
CA SER A 234 46.30 -28.46 -32.77
C SER A 234 45.59 -27.32 -33.51
N LEU A 235 44.49 -27.60 -34.22
CA LEU A 235 43.73 -26.60 -34.95
C LEU A 235 43.07 -25.58 -34.02
N ILE A 236 42.57 -26.00 -32.85
CA ILE A 236 42.05 -25.07 -31.84
C ILE A 236 43.19 -24.25 -31.26
N ALA A 237 44.35 -24.86 -31.04
CA ALA A 237 45.56 -24.12 -30.63
C ALA A 237 46.01 -23.13 -31.71
N GLU A 238 45.66 -23.30 -32.97
CA GLU A 238 45.96 -22.40 -34.09
C GLU A 238 44.85 -21.41 -34.44
N ALA A 239 43.66 -21.60 -33.88
CA ALA A 239 42.47 -20.84 -34.21
C ALA A 239 42.62 -19.34 -33.96
N GLU A 240 41.93 -18.56 -34.80
CA GLU A 240 41.72 -17.14 -34.58
C GLU A 240 40.51 -16.94 -33.68
N VAL A 241 40.64 -16.06 -32.68
CA VAL A 241 39.61 -15.83 -31.66
C VAL A 241 39.19 -14.38 -31.64
N TRP A 242 37.88 -14.14 -31.69
CA TRP A 242 37.28 -12.83 -31.49
C TRP A 242 36.29 -12.89 -30.33
N ALA A 243 36.18 -11.80 -29.59
CA ALA A 243 35.20 -11.66 -28.53
C ALA A 243 34.70 -10.21 -28.49
N ILE A 244 33.38 -10.04 -28.40
CA ILE A 244 32.70 -8.73 -28.19
C ILE A 244 33.26 -7.58 -29.05
N GLY A 245 33.54 -7.85 -30.33
CA GLY A 245 34.01 -6.84 -31.28
C GLY A 245 35.52 -6.69 -31.44
N GLU A 246 36.34 -7.44 -30.71
CA GLU A 246 37.80 -7.37 -30.80
C GLU A 246 38.45 -8.72 -31.11
N ARG A 247 39.58 -8.69 -31.82
CA ARG A 247 40.40 -9.88 -32.07
C ARG A 247 41.35 -10.08 -30.91
N LEU A 248 41.29 -11.26 -30.26
CA LEU A 248 42.12 -11.54 -29.10
C LEU A 248 43.53 -11.96 -29.51
N PRO A 249 44.57 -11.46 -28.81
CA PRO A 249 45.93 -11.92 -29.02
C PRO A 249 46.10 -13.35 -28.53
N LYS A 250 46.93 -14.12 -29.23
CA LYS A 250 47.20 -15.52 -28.92
C LYS A 250 48.16 -15.64 -27.74
N LYS A 251 47.67 -15.79 -26.51
CA LYS A 251 48.52 -15.91 -25.30
C LYS A 251 48.68 -17.33 -24.76
N SER A 252 47.87 -18.28 -25.24
CA SER A 252 47.92 -19.69 -24.84
C SER A 252 48.00 -20.62 -26.05
N SER A 253 48.56 -21.81 -25.85
CA SER A 253 48.60 -22.90 -26.82
C SER A 253 47.69 -24.08 -26.47
N THR A 254 47.06 -24.07 -25.29
CA THR A 254 46.13 -25.14 -24.87
C THR A 254 44.67 -24.73 -25.13
N PRO A 255 43.84 -25.60 -25.75
CA PRO A 255 42.46 -25.26 -26.09
C PRO A 255 41.61 -24.74 -24.94
N SER A 256 41.64 -25.39 -23.77
CA SER A 256 40.84 -24.95 -22.62
C SER A 256 41.25 -23.56 -22.15
N SER A 257 42.55 -23.26 -22.10
CA SER A 257 43.03 -21.96 -21.64
C SER A 257 42.76 -20.83 -22.64
N ILE A 258 42.68 -21.14 -23.94
CA ILE A 258 42.22 -20.18 -24.97
C ILE A 258 40.76 -19.79 -24.70
N VAL A 259 39.88 -20.76 -24.45
CA VAL A 259 38.48 -20.51 -24.10
C VAL A 259 38.38 -19.74 -22.79
N ASP A 260 39.13 -20.15 -21.76
CA ASP A 260 39.15 -19.48 -20.45
C ASP A 260 39.58 -18.01 -20.54
N GLU A 261 40.58 -17.70 -21.37
CA GLU A 261 41.04 -16.32 -21.60
C GLU A 261 39.98 -15.49 -22.35
N ALA A 262 39.33 -16.07 -23.35
CA ALA A 262 38.24 -15.41 -24.05
C ALA A 262 37.03 -15.16 -23.12
N CYS A 263 36.66 -16.13 -22.29
CA CYS A 263 35.64 -15.99 -21.26
C CYS A 263 36.01 -14.90 -20.24
N ARG A 264 37.27 -14.85 -19.80
CA ARG A 264 37.79 -13.79 -18.92
C ARG A 264 37.59 -12.41 -19.55
N TYR A 265 38.00 -12.26 -20.82
CA TYR A 265 37.87 -11.01 -21.54
C TYR A 265 36.41 -10.56 -21.67
N VAL A 266 35.49 -11.46 -21.98
CA VAL A 266 34.06 -11.13 -22.01
C VAL A 266 33.57 -10.69 -20.64
N ILE A 267 33.92 -11.40 -19.56
CA ILE A 267 33.49 -11.03 -18.21
C ILE A 267 33.98 -9.63 -17.82
N GLU A 268 35.27 -9.36 -18.02
CA GLU A 268 35.91 -8.10 -17.63
C GLU A 268 35.37 -6.88 -18.38
N ASN A 269 34.82 -7.07 -19.59
CA ASN A 269 34.35 -5.99 -20.46
C ASN A 269 32.83 -5.87 -20.57
N THR A 270 32.06 -6.91 -20.22
CA THR A 270 30.58 -6.89 -20.30
C THR A 270 29.90 -6.75 -18.93
N PHE A 271 30.56 -7.18 -17.86
CA PHE A 271 30.02 -7.05 -16.49
C PHE A 271 30.59 -5.80 -15.81
N ALA A 272 30.17 -4.63 -16.31
CA ALA A 272 30.66 -3.34 -15.84
C ALA A 272 30.51 -3.13 -14.31
N LYS A 273 29.49 -3.75 -13.69
CA LYS A 273 29.18 -3.62 -12.26
C LYS A 273 29.75 -4.77 -11.41
N LEU A 274 30.51 -5.69 -11.99
CA LEU A 274 31.14 -6.80 -11.27
C LEU A 274 32.08 -6.31 -10.16
N LYS A 275 32.87 -5.26 -10.45
CA LYS A 275 33.87 -4.69 -9.54
C LYS A 275 33.26 -3.95 -8.34
N MET A 276 31.96 -3.64 -8.35
CA MET A 276 31.26 -3.02 -7.21
C MET A 276 31.17 -3.96 -6.01
N LEU A 277 31.28 -5.26 -6.23
CA LEU A 277 31.26 -6.28 -5.20
C LEU A 277 32.69 -6.73 -4.87
N LYS A 278 33.12 -6.47 -3.64
CA LYS A 278 34.33 -7.05 -3.06
C LYS A 278 33.95 -8.35 -2.35
N PRO A 279 34.55 -9.50 -2.72
CA PRO A 279 34.23 -10.78 -2.08
C PRO A 279 34.47 -10.73 -0.57
N PHE A 280 33.57 -11.34 0.19
CA PHE A 280 33.75 -11.54 1.61
C PHE A 280 34.73 -12.70 1.85
N ASN A 281 35.79 -12.45 2.63
CA ASN A 281 36.85 -13.43 2.85
C ASN A 281 36.53 -14.44 3.97
N GLY A 282 35.40 -14.28 4.68
CA GLY A 282 34.97 -15.17 5.76
C GLY A 282 33.95 -16.22 5.32
N ASP A 283 33.38 -16.91 6.30
CA ASP A 283 32.27 -17.84 6.08
C ASP A 283 30.96 -17.06 5.90
N ILE A 284 30.54 -16.91 4.65
CA ILE A 284 29.32 -16.18 4.27
C ILE A 284 28.07 -16.79 4.94
N ALA A 285 27.98 -18.11 5.02
CA ALA A 285 26.81 -18.79 5.59
C ALA A 285 26.71 -18.49 7.10
N ARG A 286 27.83 -18.55 7.81
CA ARG A 286 27.90 -18.20 9.24
C ARG A 286 27.53 -16.73 9.48
N GLU A 287 28.02 -15.83 8.64
CA GLU A 287 27.73 -14.39 8.73
C GLU A 287 26.24 -14.09 8.49
N ILE A 288 25.65 -14.66 7.44
CA ILE A 288 24.21 -14.54 7.17
C ILE A 288 23.39 -15.07 8.35
N HIS A 289 23.76 -16.23 8.89
CA HIS A 289 23.10 -16.79 10.08
C HIS A 289 23.14 -15.82 11.25
N ALA A 290 24.32 -15.25 11.56
CA ALA A 290 24.49 -14.30 12.66
C ALA A 290 23.65 -13.02 12.45
N LEU A 291 23.66 -12.44 11.24
CA LEU A 291 22.89 -11.23 10.90
C LEU A 291 21.37 -11.43 11.00
N LEU A 292 20.88 -12.63 10.73
CA LEU A 292 19.45 -12.93 10.76
C LEU A 292 18.97 -13.35 12.16
N THR A 293 19.80 -14.06 12.94
CA THR A 293 19.37 -14.68 14.20
C THR A 293 19.66 -13.87 15.46
N VAL A 294 20.78 -13.12 15.50
CA VAL A 294 21.15 -12.35 16.68
C VAL A 294 20.28 -11.09 16.77
N GLU A 295 19.75 -10.78 17.95
CA GLU A 295 18.90 -9.60 18.18
C GLU A 295 19.71 -8.39 18.64
N ASN A 296 20.65 -8.57 19.57
CA ASN A 296 21.40 -7.48 20.20
C ASN A 296 22.75 -7.24 19.55
N ASP A 297 23.09 -5.97 19.27
CA ASP A 297 24.39 -5.58 18.69
C ASP A 297 25.57 -5.89 19.62
N THR A 298 25.33 -6.02 20.93
CA THR A 298 26.37 -6.31 21.94
C THR A 298 26.86 -7.76 21.93
N GLU A 299 26.11 -8.69 21.32
CA GLU A 299 26.49 -10.12 21.24
C GLU A 299 27.24 -10.47 19.94
N LEU A 300 27.28 -9.54 18.98
CA LEU A 300 28.03 -9.67 17.75
C LEU A 300 29.43 -9.08 17.93
N ASP A 301 30.37 -9.89 18.42
CA ASP A 301 31.81 -9.62 18.24
C ASP A 301 32.20 -9.93 16.79
N LEU A 302 31.59 -9.17 15.87
CA LEU A 302 31.98 -9.10 14.47
C LEU A 302 32.92 -7.90 14.36
N GLY A 303 34.20 -8.14 14.65
CA GLY A 303 35.26 -7.13 14.60
C GLY A 303 35.11 -6.22 13.40
N GLU A 304 35.11 -4.91 13.66
CA GLU A 304 35.05 -3.81 12.68
C GLU A 304 34.36 -4.17 11.36
N LEU A 305 33.02 -4.22 11.37
CA LEU A 305 32.21 -4.10 10.15
C LEU A 305 32.43 -2.70 9.54
N GLU A 306 33.61 -2.45 8.96
CA GLU A 306 33.71 -1.56 7.82
C GLU A 306 32.59 -1.98 6.86
N GLU A 307 31.75 -1.03 6.42
CA GLU A 307 30.66 -1.29 5.48
C GLU A 307 31.21 -2.01 4.24
N SER A 308 31.19 -3.33 4.25
CA SER A 308 31.65 -4.12 3.12
C SER A 308 30.60 -3.97 2.02
N ASN A 309 31.03 -3.36 0.90
CA ASN A 309 30.26 -3.11 -0.32
C ASN A 309 29.06 -2.13 -0.15
N PRO A 310 29.28 -0.86 0.23
CA PRO A 310 28.19 0.10 0.43
C PRO A 310 27.47 0.41 -0.89
N GLU A 311 28.21 0.48 -2.00
CA GLU A 311 27.65 0.69 -3.33
C GLU A 311 26.77 -0.47 -3.79
N ALA A 312 27.21 -1.72 -3.59
CA ALA A 312 26.42 -2.90 -3.93
C ALA A 312 25.15 -3.00 -3.07
N MET A 313 25.24 -2.71 -1.76
CA MET A 313 24.06 -2.63 -0.88
C MET A 313 23.06 -1.58 -1.35
N ARG A 314 23.54 -0.40 -1.78
CA ARG A 314 22.67 0.66 -2.32
C ARG A 314 21.97 0.20 -3.59
N GLU A 315 22.67 -0.48 -4.49
CA GLU A 315 22.09 -0.97 -5.74
C GLU A 315 21.02 -2.03 -5.51
N VAL A 316 21.30 -3.04 -4.67
CA VAL A 316 20.30 -4.06 -4.27
C VAL A 316 19.10 -3.40 -3.63
N GLY A 317 19.33 -2.48 -2.67
CA GLY A 317 18.26 -1.77 -1.99
C GLY A 317 17.40 -0.92 -2.94
N THR A 318 18.02 -0.25 -3.91
CA THR A 318 17.34 0.59 -4.90
C THR A 318 16.50 -0.27 -5.84
N TRP A 319 17.06 -1.36 -6.37
CA TRP A 319 16.33 -2.26 -7.26
C TRP A 319 15.11 -2.90 -6.58
N VAL A 320 15.26 -3.38 -5.34
CA VAL A 320 14.15 -3.94 -4.57
C VAL A 320 13.08 -2.86 -4.31
N SER A 321 13.49 -1.66 -3.87
CA SER A 321 12.57 -0.56 -3.60
C SER A 321 11.78 -0.14 -4.84
N MET A 322 12.45 0.02 -5.99
CA MET A 322 11.81 0.38 -7.25
C MET A 322 10.77 -0.66 -7.67
N ASN A 323 11.09 -1.95 -7.62
CA ASN A 323 10.14 -2.99 -8.03
C ASN A 323 8.91 -3.04 -7.12
N ILE A 324 9.10 -2.84 -5.81
CA ILE A 324 7.99 -2.76 -4.84
C ILE A 324 7.12 -1.53 -5.13
N GLU A 325 7.73 -0.37 -5.42
CA GLU A 325 7.02 0.86 -5.80
C GLU A 325 6.23 0.71 -7.11
N PHE A 326 6.72 -0.10 -8.05
CA PHE A 326 5.99 -0.50 -9.27
C PHE A 326 4.94 -1.61 -9.05
N ASN A 327 4.58 -1.92 -7.80
CA ASN A 327 3.64 -2.98 -7.42
C ASN A 327 4.03 -4.38 -7.93
N LYS A 328 5.33 -4.63 -8.19
CA LYS A 328 5.82 -5.96 -8.56
C LYS A 328 6.25 -6.72 -7.29
N PRO A 329 5.73 -7.94 -7.05
CA PRO A 329 6.21 -8.75 -5.94
C PRO A 329 7.68 -9.12 -6.16
N VAL A 330 8.51 -8.91 -5.15
CA VAL A 330 9.95 -9.21 -5.20
C VAL A 330 10.25 -10.40 -4.29
N TYR A 331 10.67 -11.51 -4.89
CA TYR A 331 11.13 -12.69 -4.17
C TYR A 331 12.65 -12.74 -4.11
N LEU A 332 13.21 -13.45 -3.12
CA LEU A 332 14.66 -13.64 -3.00
C LEU A 332 15.24 -14.22 -4.30
N ARG A 333 14.58 -15.21 -4.90
CA ARG A 333 14.98 -15.79 -6.20
C ARG A 333 15.15 -14.73 -7.30
N ASP A 334 14.26 -13.74 -7.34
CA ASP A 334 14.29 -12.73 -8.41
C ASP A 334 15.47 -11.78 -8.24
N ILE A 335 15.80 -11.44 -6.99
CA ILE A 335 17.00 -10.66 -6.64
C ILE A 335 18.26 -11.44 -7.08
N LEU A 336 18.36 -12.72 -6.69
CA LEU A 336 19.50 -13.56 -7.03
C LEU A 336 19.68 -13.69 -8.55
N ASN A 337 18.61 -13.95 -9.28
CA ASN A 337 18.65 -14.06 -10.74
C ASN A 337 19.02 -12.74 -11.44
N HIS A 338 18.57 -11.60 -10.92
CA HIS A 338 18.88 -10.29 -11.49
C HIS A 338 20.37 -9.94 -11.32
N PHE A 339 20.89 -10.09 -10.09
CA PHE A 339 22.28 -9.74 -9.78
C PHE A 339 23.29 -10.81 -10.22
N ALA A 340 22.86 -12.04 -10.52
CA ALA A 340 23.71 -13.05 -11.14
C ALA A 340 24.01 -12.78 -12.63
N ARG A 341 23.19 -11.95 -13.30
CA ARG A 341 23.33 -11.64 -14.73
C ARG A 341 24.08 -10.33 -14.99
N ARG A 342 24.42 -10.10 -16.25
CA ARG A 342 24.92 -8.80 -16.73
C ARG A 342 23.95 -7.66 -16.35
N PRO A 343 24.45 -6.50 -15.92
CA PRO A 343 25.87 -6.09 -15.86
C PRO A 343 26.60 -6.46 -14.56
N TYR A 344 25.97 -7.21 -13.65
CA TYR A 344 26.47 -7.46 -12.28
C TYR A 344 27.34 -8.71 -12.17
N GLY A 345 26.80 -9.88 -12.49
CA GLY A 345 27.53 -11.14 -12.40
C GLY A 345 28.01 -11.45 -10.99
N TRP A 346 27.19 -11.18 -9.96
CA TRP A 346 27.55 -11.38 -8.56
C TRP A 346 27.23 -12.81 -8.09
N PRO A 347 28.06 -13.41 -7.21
CA PRO A 347 27.79 -14.73 -6.64
C PRO A 347 26.52 -14.73 -5.79
N GLU A 348 25.75 -15.81 -5.87
CA GLU A 348 24.48 -15.96 -5.15
C GLU A 348 24.61 -15.73 -3.64
N GLU A 349 25.63 -16.32 -3.01
CA GLU A 349 25.90 -16.21 -1.57
C GLU A 349 26.24 -14.77 -1.14
N GLU A 350 26.96 -14.02 -1.98
CA GLU A 350 27.30 -12.63 -1.70
C GLU A 350 26.06 -11.73 -1.80
N VAL A 351 25.18 -11.98 -2.78
CA VAL A 351 23.92 -11.25 -2.89
C VAL A 351 23.03 -11.55 -1.68
N LYS A 352 22.95 -12.81 -1.21
CA LYS A 352 22.25 -13.17 0.03
C LYS A 352 22.81 -12.40 1.23
N LEU A 353 24.14 -12.28 1.35
CA LEU A 353 24.78 -11.50 2.41
C LEU A 353 24.37 -10.03 2.37
N LEU A 354 24.35 -9.41 1.18
CA LEU A 354 23.87 -8.03 1.02
C LEU A 354 22.40 -7.88 1.46
N VAL A 355 21.53 -8.82 1.08
CA VAL A 355 20.12 -8.81 1.50
C VAL A 355 19.99 -8.98 3.02
N ALA A 356 20.75 -9.88 3.63
CA ALA A 356 20.76 -10.08 5.08
C ALA A 356 21.20 -8.81 5.84
N ARG A 357 22.23 -8.12 5.36
CA ARG A 357 22.68 -6.82 5.91
C ARG A 357 21.58 -5.74 5.79
N LEU A 358 20.90 -5.66 4.64
CA LEU A 358 19.79 -4.70 4.43
C LEU A 358 18.59 -5.00 5.35
N ALA A 359 18.30 -6.28 5.60
CA ALA A 359 17.28 -6.69 6.55
C ALA A 359 17.67 -6.39 8.01
N ARG A 360 18.94 -6.58 8.39
CA ARG A 360 19.44 -6.19 9.73
C ARG A 360 19.30 -4.68 9.96
N LYS A 361 19.57 -3.86 8.94
CA LYS A 361 19.34 -2.39 8.96
C LYS A 361 17.84 -2.00 8.96
N GLY A 362 16.92 -2.96 8.98
CA GLY A 362 15.48 -2.69 9.03
C GLY A 362 14.92 -2.05 7.76
N LYS A 363 15.60 -2.19 6.61
CA LYS A 363 15.08 -1.68 5.33
C LYS A 363 14.03 -2.60 4.71
N PHE A 364 14.11 -3.90 4.99
CA PHE A 364 13.22 -4.90 4.43
C PHE A 364 12.68 -5.85 5.51
N SER A 365 11.41 -6.22 5.40
CA SER A 365 10.78 -7.33 6.12
C SER A 365 10.50 -8.48 5.16
N PHE A 366 10.17 -9.65 5.72
CA PHE A 366 9.98 -10.87 4.95
C PHE A 366 8.61 -11.47 5.20
N SER A 367 8.05 -12.10 4.17
CA SER A 367 6.84 -12.90 4.29
C SER A 367 6.93 -14.19 3.49
N GLN A 368 6.20 -15.21 3.93
CA GLN A 368 6.01 -16.48 3.24
C GLN A 368 4.52 -16.76 3.17
N GLN A 369 4.00 -17.06 1.97
CA GLN A 369 2.57 -17.30 1.75
C GLN A 369 1.68 -16.18 2.33
N ASN A 370 2.15 -14.93 2.27
CA ASN A 370 1.53 -13.71 2.83
C ASN A 370 1.49 -13.60 4.37
N ASN A 371 2.12 -14.52 5.10
CA ASN A 371 2.34 -14.36 6.54
C ASN A 371 3.70 -13.69 6.79
N ASN A 372 3.72 -12.65 7.62
CA ASN A 372 4.96 -11.98 8.02
C ASN A 372 5.82 -12.95 8.84
N ILE A 373 7.12 -13.01 8.53
CA ILE A 373 8.07 -13.91 9.20
C ILE A 373 9.07 -13.06 9.99
N GLU A 374 9.34 -13.47 11.22
CA GLU A 374 10.40 -12.87 12.03
C GLU A 374 11.78 -13.18 11.45
N ARG A 375 12.70 -12.21 11.54
CA ARG A 375 14.04 -12.32 10.96
C ARG A 375 14.80 -13.61 11.33
N LYS A 376 14.61 -14.13 12.55
CA LYS A 376 15.24 -15.38 13.02
C LYS A 376 14.84 -16.61 12.20
N GLN A 377 13.58 -16.67 11.76
CA GLN A 377 13.03 -17.81 11.00
C GLN A 377 13.39 -17.75 9.50
N VAL A 378 13.93 -16.62 9.04
CA VAL A 378 14.28 -16.37 7.64
C VAL A 378 15.53 -17.16 7.21
N TRP A 379 16.41 -17.55 8.15
CA TRP A 379 17.63 -18.30 7.85
C TRP A 379 17.37 -19.60 7.06
N GLU A 380 16.38 -20.40 7.47
CA GLU A 380 16.07 -21.67 6.79
C GLU A 380 15.66 -21.45 5.33
N LEU A 381 15.02 -20.31 5.04
CA LEU A 381 14.59 -19.94 3.70
C LEU A 381 15.75 -19.43 2.85
N PHE A 382 16.74 -18.75 3.46
CA PHE A 382 17.97 -18.34 2.78
C PHE A 382 18.86 -19.53 2.40
N ASN A 383 18.99 -20.50 3.32
CA ASN A 383 19.88 -21.65 3.14
C ASN A 383 19.33 -22.68 2.13
N ASN A 384 18.02 -22.76 1.93
CA ASN A 384 17.40 -23.73 1.03
C ASN A 384 17.04 -23.10 -0.33
N SER A 385 17.84 -23.37 -1.36
CA SER A 385 17.63 -22.84 -2.72
C SER A 385 16.26 -23.13 -3.32
N ARG A 386 15.60 -24.22 -2.94
CA ARG A 386 14.24 -24.55 -3.44
C ARG A 386 13.17 -23.62 -2.88
N ARG A 387 13.43 -22.96 -1.76
CA ARG A 387 12.49 -22.09 -1.05
C ARG A 387 12.72 -20.59 -1.31
N HIS A 388 13.71 -20.23 -2.12
CA HIS A 388 13.98 -18.82 -2.48
C HIS A 388 12.81 -18.14 -3.20
N SER A 389 11.95 -18.91 -3.88
CA SER A 389 10.71 -18.39 -4.49
C SER A 389 9.55 -18.22 -3.50
N GLU A 390 9.67 -18.73 -2.28
CA GLU A 390 8.63 -18.60 -1.24
C GLU A 390 8.84 -17.34 -0.39
N LEU A 391 10.09 -16.85 -0.32
CA LEU A 391 10.49 -15.73 0.51
C LEU A 391 10.31 -14.40 -0.25
N ARG A 392 9.28 -13.64 0.14
CA ARG A 392 8.98 -12.33 -0.41
C ARG A 392 9.52 -11.22 0.48
N LEU A 393 10.12 -10.19 -0.13
CA LEU A 393 10.62 -9.01 0.56
C LEU A 393 9.59 -7.88 0.49
N HIS A 394 9.46 -7.14 1.59
CA HIS A 394 8.67 -5.90 1.67
C HIS A 394 9.55 -4.76 2.12
N LYS A 395 9.36 -3.57 1.53
CA LYS A 395 10.04 -2.35 1.94
C LYS A 395 9.43 -1.88 3.25
N ILE A 396 10.24 -1.82 4.31
CA ILE A 396 9.83 -1.14 5.54
C ILE A 396 9.97 0.35 5.25
N ARG A 397 8.83 1.04 5.16
CA ARG A 397 8.80 2.49 5.04
C ARG A 397 9.09 3.06 6.42
N ARG A 398 10.10 3.92 6.52
CA ARG A 398 10.42 4.71 7.71
C ARG A 398 10.60 6.14 7.27
N HIS A 399 10.21 7.06 8.12
CA HIS A 399 10.54 8.47 7.93
C HIS A 399 12.03 8.68 8.16
N ASP A 400 12.65 9.50 7.32
CA ASP A 400 13.98 10.02 7.61
C ASP A 400 13.92 11.07 8.74
N GLU A 401 15.07 11.43 9.31
CA GLU A 401 15.16 12.39 10.41
C GLU A 401 14.63 13.78 10.03
N SER A 402 14.59 14.13 8.74
CA SER A 402 14.05 15.41 8.26
C SER A 402 12.53 15.39 8.21
N GLN A 403 11.94 14.27 7.80
CA GLN A 403 10.51 14.02 7.77
C GLN A 403 9.93 13.95 9.19
N ILE A 404 10.60 13.26 10.12
CA ILE A 404 10.19 13.20 11.53
C ILE A 404 10.18 14.62 12.13
N ARG A 405 11.24 15.41 11.90
CA ARG A 405 11.31 16.80 12.38
C ARG A 405 10.21 17.68 11.79
N LYS A 406 9.91 17.51 10.50
CA LYS A 406 8.82 18.25 9.84
C LYS A 406 7.46 17.88 10.44
N ALA A 407 7.19 16.59 10.62
CA ALA A 407 5.93 16.12 11.22
C ALA A 407 5.79 16.59 12.67
N ALA A 408 6.87 16.57 13.46
CA ALA A 408 6.91 17.12 14.81
C ALA A 408 6.60 18.63 14.81
N GLN A 409 7.19 19.41 13.89
CA GLN A 409 6.88 20.83 13.76
C GLN A 409 5.41 21.07 13.40
N THR A 410 4.88 20.34 12.42
CA THR A 410 3.46 20.41 12.04
C THR A 410 2.55 20.13 13.23
N MET A 411 2.88 19.09 14.02
CA MET A 411 2.13 18.77 15.23
C MET A 411 2.29 19.80 16.34
N ALA A 412 3.46 20.45 16.44
CA ALA A 412 3.65 21.55 17.38
C ALA A 412 2.77 22.76 17.02
N ASP A 413 2.63 23.06 15.72
CA ASP A 413 1.77 24.13 15.23
C ASP A 413 0.27 23.77 15.42
N ILE A 414 -0.13 22.53 15.12
CA ILE A 414 -1.51 22.06 15.33
C ILE A 414 -1.86 22.05 16.81
N ALA A 415 -1.01 21.46 17.65
CA ALA A 415 -1.34 21.26 19.06
C ALA A 415 -0.96 22.43 19.96
N GLN A 416 -0.29 23.46 19.41
CA GLN A 416 0.22 24.64 20.13
C GLN A 416 1.06 24.26 21.37
N GLN A 417 1.84 23.17 21.25
CA GLN A 417 2.70 22.64 22.32
C GLN A 417 3.99 22.04 21.74
N PRO A 418 5.09 21.94 22.51
CA PRO A 418 6.37 21.50 21.97
C PRO A 418 6.38 20.00 21.65
N PHE A 419 6.80 19.66 20.42
CA PHE A 419 7.18 18.31 20.00
C PHE A 419 8.68 18.28 19.77
N SER A 420 9.40 17.37 20.45
CA SER A 420 10.87 17.30 20.43
C SER A 420 11.41 15.90 20.09
N GLU A 421 10.50 14.98 19.80
CA GLU A 421 10.77 13.59 19.49
C GLU A 421 11.53 13.48 18.16
N ARG A 422 12.60 12.68 18.17
CA ARG A 422 13.44 12.42 16.99
C ARG A 422 13.32 11.01 16.45
N GLU A 423 12.59 10.16 17.16
CA GLU A 423 12.33 8.78 16.80
C GLU A 423 10.86 8.61 16.41
N GLU A 424 10.61 7.85 15.34
CA GLU A 424 9.25 7.59 14.81
C GLU A 424 8.30 7.00 15.87
N PRO A 425 8.67 5.98 16.66
CA PRO A 425 7.76 5.41 17.67
C PRO A 425 7.38 6.43 18.76
N ALA A 426 8.36 7.20 19.25
CA ALA A 426 8.14 8.20 20.29
C ALA A 426 7.22 9.34 19.80
N LEU A 427 7.42 9.80 18.56
CA LEU A 427 6.57 10.82 17.95
C LEU A 427 5.13 10.31 17.80
N VAL A 428 4.95 9.07 17.31
CA VAL A 428 3.62 8.46 17.14
C VAL A 428 2.90 8.31 18.48
N GLU A 429 3.60 7.87 19.53
CA GLU A 429 3.03 7.75 20.87
C GLU A 429 2.54 9.11 21.40
N HIS A 430 3.37 10.16 21.26
CA HIS A 430 2.98 11.51 21.67
C HIS A 430 1.78 12.04 20.87
N ILE A 431 1.76 11.85 19.53
CA ILE A 431 0.61 12.24 18.70
C ILE A 431 -0.68 11.54 19.16
N ARG A 432 -0.62 10.23 19.42
CA ARG A 432 -1.79 9.47 19.89
C ARG A 432 -2.30 10.01 21.22
N GLN A 433 -1.40 10.27 22.16
CA GLN A 433 -1.77 10.82 23.47
C GLN A 433 -2.52 12.14 23.32
N VAL A 434 -1.99 13.08 22.52
CA VAL A 434 -2.61 14.40 22.30
C VAL A 434 -3.99 14.28 21.67
N PHE A 435 -4.13 13.46 20.63
CA PHE A 435 -5.42 13.28 19.97
C PHE A 435 -6.43 12.48 20.80
N ASP A 436 -5.99 11.55 21.64
CA ASP A 436 -6.88 10.89 22.60
C ASP A 436 -7.36 11.87 23.68
N ASP A 437 -6.50 12.76 24.18
CA ASP A 437 -6.90 13.81 25.12
C ASP A 437 -7.93 14.76 24.49
N TRP A 438 -7.70 15.21 23.25
CA TRP A 438 -8.65 16.04 22.50
C TRP A 438 -9.99 15.32 22.30
N LYS A 439 -9.93 14.04 21.91
CA LYS A 439 -11.12 13.20 21.74
C LYS A 439 -11.90 13.05 23.04
N GLN A 440 -11.24 12.87 24.18
CA GLN A 440 -11.90 12.81 25.47
C GLN A 440 -12.61 14.12 25.81
N GLU A 441 -11.96 15.26 25.61
CA GLU A 441 -12.58 16.58 25.81
C GLU A 441 -13.81 16.80 24.93
N LEU A 442 -13.71 16.48 23.63
CA LEU A 442 -14.82 16.60 22.69
C LEU A 442 -16.00 15.71 23.06
N ASN A 443 -15.76 14.50 23.58
CA ASN A 443 -16.84 13.63 24.07
C ASN A 443 -17.56 14.25 25.28
N VAL A 444 -16.85 14.96 26.17
CA VAL A 444 -17.47 15.72 27.26
C VAL A 444 -18.31 16.88 26.72
N PHE A 445 -17.79 17.62 25.73
CA PHE A 445 -18.52 18.72 25.10
C PHE A 445 -19.75 18.23 24.35
N ARG A 446 -19.65 17.11 23.63
CA ARG A 446 -20.77 16.44 22.96
C ARG A 446 -21.92 16.16 23.93
N ALA A 447 -21.63 15.57 25.09
CA ALA A 447 -22.65 15.29 26.10
C ALA A 447 -23.35 16.57 26.60
N LYS A 448 -22.63 17.69 26.68
CA LYS A 448 -23.23 19.01 27.00
C LYS A 448 -24.01 19.58 25.81
N ALA A 449 -23.54 19.39 24.58
CA ALA A 449 -24.17 19.87 23.36
C ALA A 449 -25.53 19.18 23.09
N GLU A 450 -25.68 17.91 23.47
CA GLU A 450 -26.92 17.15 23.30
C GLU A 450 -28.10 17.69 24.14
N GLY A 451 -27.84 18.51 25.17
CA GLY A 451 -28.86 19.11 26.03
C GLY A 451 -29.23 20.54 25.65
N GLY A 452 -30.35 20.74 24.94
CA GLY A 452 -30.89 22.07 24.63
C GLY A 452 -30.30 22.68 23.35
N ASN A 453 -30.41 24.00 23.19
CA ASN A 453 -29.90 24.73 22.01
C ASN A 453 -28.47 25.24 22.29
N ASN A 454 -27.48 24.34 22.30
CA ASN A 454 -26.08 24.68 22.52
C ASN A 454 -25.30 24.65 21.20
N PRO A 455 -24.44 25.66 20.93
CA PRO A 455 -23.65 25.77 19.69
C PRO A 455 -22.53 24.73 19.64
N GLY A 456 -21.96 24.48 18.46
CA GLY A 456 -20.74 23.67 18.31
C GLY A 456 -20.94 22.17 18.01
N LYS A 457 -22.17 21.72 17.73
CA LYS A 457 -22.45 20.29 17.56
C LYS A 457 -21.79 19.70 16.30
N GLU A 458 -21.84 20.40 15.18
CA GLU A 458 -21.31 19.90 13.90
C GLU A 458 -19.78 19.87 13.91
N GLU A 459 -19.17 20.87 14.55
CA GLU A 459 -17.74 21.05 14.78
C GLU A 459 -17.20 19.95 15.70
N ILE A 460 -17.92 19.62 16.78
CA ILE A 460 -17.57 18.49 17.65
C ILE A 460 -17.67 17.15 16.90
N GLU A 461 -18.72 16.92 16.12
CA GLU A 461 -18.92 15.68 15.38
C GLU A 461 -17.93 15.50 14.21
N SER A 462 -17.58 16.59 13.53
CA SER A 462 -16.55 16.59 12.48
C SER A 462 -15.15 16.37 13.07
N GLY A 463 -14.80 17.08 14.15
CA GLY A 463 -13.55 16.89 14.88
C GLY A 463 -13.37 15.46 15.39
N LEU A 464 -14.41 14.89 16.01
CA LEU A 464 -14.37 13.48 16.45
C LEU A 464 -14.18 12.51 15.27
N ARG A 465 -14.78 12.77 14.11
CA ARG A 465 -14.57 11.94 12.90
C ARG A 465 -13.13 12.05 12.40
N LEU A 466 -12.57 13.26 12.35
CA LEU A 466 -11.18 13.51 11.94
C LEU A 466 -10.20 12.78 12.86
N LEU A 467 -10.31 12.97 14.18
CA LEU A 467 -9.43 12.33 15.16
C LEU A 467 -9.54 10.81 15.13
N ASN A 468 -10.75 10.25 15.04
CA ASN A 468 -10.94 8.80 14.96
C ASN A 468 -10.36 8.21 13.67
N SER A 469 -10.47 8.93 12.55
CA SER A 469 -9.85 8.52 11.28
C SER A 469 -8.34 8.34 11.46
N ILE A 470 -7.67 9.30 12.09
CA ILE A 470 -6.21 9.25 12.31
C ILE A 470 -5.83 8.17 13.33
N LEU A 471 -6.50 8.14 14.48
CA LEU A 471 -6.21 7.18 15.56
C LEU A 471 -6.45 5.71 15.16
N SER A 472 -7.28 5.45 14.14
CA SER A 472 -7.54 4.10 13.62
C SER A 472 -6.36 3.46 12.88
N GLU A 473 -5.38 4.26 12.42
CA GLU A 473 -4.18 3.74 11.79
C GLU A 473 -3.34 2.97 12.80
N LYS A 474 -2.89 1.76 12.46
CA LYS A 474 -2.05 0.93 13.34
C LYS A 474 -0.57 1.07 13.05
N GLU A 475 -0.20 1.34 11.81
CA GLU A 475 1.19 1.50 11.40
C GLU A 475 1.69 2.90 11.72
N GLU A 476 2.87 2.97 12.35
CA GLU A 476 3.56 4.21 12.72
C GLU A 476 3.76 5.13 11.51
N PHE A 477 4.27 4.57 10.41
CA PHE A 477 4.48 5.30 9.16
C PHE A 477 3.18 5.90 8.61
N ALA A 478 2.10 5.11 8.55
CA ALA A 478 0.82 5.55 8.00
C ALA A 478 0.19 6.67 8.84
N LEU A 479 0.34 6.64 10.17
CA LEU A 479 -0.18 7.66 11.06
C LEU A 479 0.48 9.02 10.80
N ILE A 480 1.81 9.07 10.72
CA ILE A 480 2.55 10.32 10.45
C ILE A 480 2.21 10.89 9.06
N GLU A 481 2.14 10.03 8.03
CA GLU A 481 1.73 10.45 6.68
C GLU A 481 0.32 11.04 6.67
N LYS A 482 -0.62 10.41 7.39
CA LYS A 482 -2.01 10.87 7.47
C LYS A 482 -2.11 12.21 8.18
N VAL A 483 -1.41 12.39 9.30
CA VAL A 483 -1.31 13.68 10.01
C VAL A 483 -0.72 14.76 9.12
N THR A 484 0.36 14.44 8.40
CA THR A 484 1.03 15.41 7.51
C THR A 484 0.16 15.77 6.31
N THR A 485 -0.59 14.81 5.77
CA THR A 485 -1.51 15.03 4.64
C THR A 485 -2.74 15.83 5.04
N GLN A 486 -3.28 15.58 6.24
CA GLN A 486 -4.44 16.29 6.79
C GLN A 486 -4.04 17.51 7.63
N ALA A 487 -2.82 18.01 7.51
CA ALA A 487 -2.29 19.08 8.36
C ALA A 487 -3.14 20.36 8.35
N ASN A 488 -3.63 20.77 7.18
CA ASN A 488 -4.48 21.96 7.07
C ASN A 488 -5.83 21.76 7.77
N GLU A 489 -6.48 20.61 7.54
CA GLU A 489 -7.76 20.26 8.19
C GLU A 489 -7.62 20.17 9.72
N LEU A 490 -6.47 19.65 10.19
CA LEU A 490 -6.15 19.59 11.62
C LEU A 490 -5.84 20.97 12.21
N LEU A 491 -5.24 21.88 11.43
CA LEU A 491 -4.97 23.25 11.87
C LEU A 491 -6.26 24.04 11.98
N ASP A 492 -7.11 23.99 10.95
CA ASP A 492 -8.45 24.61 10.96
C ASP A 492 -9.26 24.08 12.15
N PHE A 493 -9.27 22.76 12.34
CA PHE A 493 -9.93 22.14 13.49
C PHE A 493 -9.34 22.56 14.84
N SER A 494 -8.03 22.83 14.91
CA SER A 494 -7.40 23.28 16.15
C SER A 494 -7.92 24.66 16.58
N GLU A 495 -8.08 25.58 15.61
CA GLU A 495 -8.67 26.90 15.85
C GLU A 495 -10.13 26.76 16.32
N ASP A 496 -10.94 25.96 15.63
CA ASP A 496 -12.34 25.69 16.01
C ASP A 496 -12.44 25.05 17.40
N ARG A 497 -11.51 24.13 17.72
CA ARG A 497 -11.43 23.49 19.04
C ARG A 497 -11.15 24.50 20.14
N GLU A 498 -10.31 25.51 19.92
CA GLU A 498 -10.01 26.52 20.94
C GLU A 498 -11.29 27.30 21.33
N ASP A 499 -12.09 27.70 20.34
CA ASP A 499 -13.39 28.35 20.55
C ASP A 499 -14.36 27.44 21.34
N LEU A 500 -14.41 26.15 21.01
CA LEU A 500 -15.21 25.16 21.74
C LEU A 500 -14.75 24.99 23.20
N VAL A 501 -13.43 24.90 23.40
CA VAL A 501 -12.82 24.74 24.73
C VAL A 501 -13.16 25.96 25.59
N ASP A 502 -12.97 27.16 25.06
CA ASP A 502 -13.25 28.41 25.76
C ASP A 502 -14.75 28.56 26.08
N PHE A 503 -15.62 28.20 25.14
CA PHE A 503 -17.06 28.18 25.36
C PHE A 503 -17.45 27.20 26.47
N TYR A 504 -17.16 25.91 26.31
CA TYR A 504 -17.65 24.86 27.21
C TYR A 504 -16.97 24.81 28.57
N ARG A 505 -15.75 25.36 28.69
CA ARG A 505 -15.04 25.47 29.98
C ARG A 505 -15.30 26.78 30.70
N LYS A 506 -15.28 27.93 30.01
CA LYS A 506 -15.32 29.25 30.67
C LYS A 506 -16.69 29.93 30.58
N GLN A 507 -17.38 29.83 29.45
CA GLN A 507 -18.54 30.69 29.13
C GLN A 507 -19.89 29.96 29.10
N PHE A 508 -19.90 28.64 29.25
CA PHE A 508 -21.12 27.81 29.23
C PHE A 508 -22.17 28.25 30.26
N ALA A 509 -21.73 28.66 31.45
CA ALA A 509 -22.64 29.18 32.48
C ALA A 509 -23.35 30.48 32.04
N THR A 510 -22.68 31.34 31.27
CA THR A 510 -23.27 32.56 30.71
C THR A 510 -24.32 32.22 29.64
N TRP A 511 -24.05 31.21 28.81
CA TRP A 511 -25.02 30.69 27.84
C TRP A 511 -26.26 30.09 28.52
N GLN A 512 -26.07 29.31 29.59
CA GLN A 512 -27.18 28.78 30.39
C GLN A 512 -28.03 29.89 31.02
N LYS A 513 -27.41 30.98 31.50
CA LYS A 513 -28.13 32.16 31.98
C LYS A 513 -28.97 32.81 30.88
N LEU A 514 -28.45 32.91 29.65
CA LEU A 514 -29.21 33.39 28.49
C LEU A 514 -30.45 32.54 28.23
N GLY A 515 -30.26 31.21 28.14
CA GLY A 515 -31.37 30.28 27.92
C GLY A 515 -32.42 30.35 29.03
N ALA A 516 -32.00 30.49 30.29
CA ALA A 516 -32.90 30.66 31.43
C ALA A 516 -33.64 32.00 31.41
N ALA A 517 -32.98 33.09 31.01
CA ALA A 517 -33.60 34.40 30.91
C ALA A 517 -34.65 34.45 29.78
N LEU A 518 -34.29 33.99 28.58
CA LEU A 518 -35.19 33.95 27.42
C LEU A 518 -36.38 33.02 27.61
N ASN A 519 -36.19 31.85 28.23
CA ASN A 519 -37.26 30.87 28.43
C ASN A 519 -38.04 31.04 29.75
N GLY A 520 -37.57 31.90 30.66
CA GLY A 520 -38.15 32.15 31.97
C GLY A 520 -38.91 33.47 32.05
N SER A 521 -38.41 34.40 32.87
CA SER A 521 -39.11 35.65 33.22
C SER A 521 -39.40 36.53 32.01
N PHE A 522 -38.52 36.56 31.00
CA PHE A 522 -38.75 37.35 29.79
C PHE A 522 -39.87 36.78 28.93
N LYS A 523 -40.03 35.44 28.90
CA LYS A 523 -41.11 34.79 28.18
C LYS A 523 -42.47 35.11 28.80
N SER A 524 -42.57 35.02 30.13
CA SER A 524 -43.82 35.31 30.85
C SER A 524 -44.30 36.75 30.64
N ASN A 525 -43.37 37.71 30.57
CA ASN A 525 -43.67 39.14 30.45
C ASN A 525 -43.49 39.67 29.02
N ARG A 526 -43.36 38.80 28.03
CA ARG A 526 -42.98 39.19 26.66
C ARG A 526 -43.88 40.24 26.04
N SER A 527 -45.20 40.09 26.18
CA SER A 527 -46.18 41.03 25.62
C SER A 527 -46.09 42.45 26.19
N ALA A 528 -45.52 42.61 27.39
CA ALA A 528 -45.24 43.91 27.99
C ALA A 528 -43.88 44.45 27.54
N LEU A 529 -42.86 43.58 27.51
CA LEU A 529 -41.51 43.93 27.05
C LEU A 529 -41.48 44.37 25.58
N GLU A 530 -42.32 43.77 24.72
CA GLU A 530 -42.43 44.11 23.31
C GLU A 530 -42.98 45.53 23.05
N LYS A 531 -43.54 46.18 24.08
CA LYS A 531 -44.05 47.55 23.98
C LYS A 531 -43.00 48.60 24.39
N ASP A 532 -41.91 48.18 25.01
CA ASP A 532 -40.79 49.05 25.39
C ASP A 532 -39.68 49.01 24.33
N ALA A 533 -39.32 50.18 23.79
CA ALA A 533 -38.36 50.27 22.69
C ALA A 533 -36.94 49.82 23.06
N VAL A 534 -36.55 49.92 24.33
CA VAL A 534 -35.23 49.50 24.83
C VAL A 534 -35.20 48.00 25.02
N ALA A 535 -36.23 47.43 25.64
CA ALA A 535 -36.35 45.99 25.84
C ALA A 535 -36.47 45.23 24.52
N VAL A 536 -37.25 45.71 23.53
CA VAL A 536 -37.37 45.07 22.21
C VAL A 536 -36.02 44.93 21.51
N LYS A 537 -35.21 46.00 21.50
CA LYS A 537 -33.89 45.96 20.86
C LYS A 537 -32.96 44.97 21.55
N ALA A 538 -32.88 45.04 22.88
CA ALA A 538 -32.02 44.15 23.65
C ALA A 538 -32.48 42.68 23.57
N LEU A 539 -33.79 42.41 23.61
CA LEU A 539 -34.34 41.07 23.40
C LEU A 539 -34.04 40.53 22.01
N GLY A 540 -34.21 41.35 20.96
CA GLY A 540 -33.89 40.95 19.60
C GLY A 540 -32.42 40.58 19.44
N GLU A 541 -31.49 41.34 20.04
CA GLU A 541 -30.07 41.00 20.05
C GLU A 541 -29.79 39.69 20.80
N LEU A 542 -30.40 39.48 21.97
CA LEU A 542 -30.26 38.25 22.74
C LEU A 542 -30.79 37.02 21.99
N GLU A 543 -31.92 37.16 21.30
CA GLU A 543 -32.50 36.09 20.48
C GLU A 543 -31.66 35.78 19.25
N ASN A 544 -31.12 36.82 18.60
CA ASN A 544 -30.19 36.63 17.48
C ASN A 544 -28.95 35.86 17.95
N ILE A 545 -28.37 36.24 19.09
CA ILE A 545 -27.22 35.52 19.67
C ILE A 545 -27.60 34.07 19.99
N TRP A 546 -28.80 33.82 20.53
CA TRP A 546 -29.27 32.47 20.88
C TRP A 546 -29.46 31.54 19.66
N GLN A 547 -29.76 32.10 18.48
CA GLN A 547 -29.96 31.34 17.24
C GLN A 547 -28.69 31.22 16.38
N MET A 548 -27.60 31.89 16.74
CA MET A 548 -26.35 31.79 15.99
C MET A 548 -25.71 30.41 16.17
N PRO A 549 -25.24 29.77 15.09
CA PRO A 549 -24.47 28.53 15.18
C PRO A 549 -23.12 28.74 15.88
N GLU A 550 -22.49 29.90 15.66
CA GLU A 550 -21.19 30.28 16.24
C GLU A 550 -21.29 31.60 17.03
N PRO A 551 -21.80 31.59 18.28
CA PRO A 551 -22.02 32.81 19.05
C PRO A 551 -20.76 33.33 19.77
N TYR A 552 -19.59 32.68 19.63
CA TYR A 552 -18.41 32.83 20.49
C TYR A 552 -17.95 34.30 20.69
N LYS A 553 -17.98 35.10 19.63
CA LYS A 553 -17.58 36.53 19.65
C LYS A 553 -18.58 37.46 20.33
N HIS A 554 -19.80 37.00 20.58
CA HIS A 554 -20.91 37.80 21.12
C HIS A 554 -21.25 37.49 22.58
N LEU A 555 -20.59 36.49 23.16
CA LEU A 555 -20.88 36.01 24.52
C LEU A 555 -20.64 37.07 25.61
N ASN A 556 -19.71 38.00 25.37
CA ASN A 556 -19.45 39.14 26.26
C ASN A 556 -20.61 40.15 26.32
N ARG A 557 -21.48 40.19 25.31
CA ARG A 557 -22.64 41.10 25.25
C ARG A 557 -23.85 40.55 26.00
N ILE A 558 -23.89 39.24 26.26
CA ILE A 558 -25.03 38.56 26.87
C ILE A 558 -25.36 39.14 28.25
N THR A 559 -24.38 39.23 29.16
CA THR A 559 -24.64 39.68 30.53
C THR A 559 -25.18 41.12 30.60
N PRO A 560 -24.56 42.12 29.93
CA PRO A 560 -25.11 43.47 29.89
C PRO A 560 -26.52 43.55 29.29
N LEU A 561 -26.79 42.82 28.20
CA LEU A 561 -28.11 42.82 27.56
C LEU A 561 -29.18 42.17 28.45
N ILE A 562 -28.85 41.08 29.16
CA ILE A 562 -29.75 40.46 30.14
C ILE A 562 -30.09 41.46 31.25
N GLU A 563 -29.09 42.14 31.82
CA GLU A 563 -29.31 43.13 32.88
C GLU A 563 -30.20 44.29 32.40
N GLN A 564 -29.99 44.75 31.17
CA GLN A 564 -30.82 45.80 30.57
C GLN A 564 -32.29 45.39 30.46
N VAL A 565 -32.58 44.18 29.94
CA VAL A 565 -33.96 43.67 29.84
C VAL A 565 -34.53 43.38 31.23
N GLN A 566 -33.73 42.87 32.18
CA GLN A 566 -34.17 42.65 33.56
C GLN A 566 -34.59 43.94 34.26
N ASN A 567 -33.84 45.03 34.07
CA ASN A 567 -34.17 46.32 34.65
C ASN A 567 -35.50 46.86 34.12
N VAL A 568 -35.71 46.80 32.80
CA VAL A 568 -36.99 47.21 32.19
C VAL A 568 -38.13 46.29 32.66
N ASN A 569 -37.90 44.97 32.69
CA ASN A 569 -38.88 44.01 33.16
C ASN A 569 -39.30 44.29 34.61
N HIS A 570 -38.33 44.56 35.50
CA HIS A 570 -38.62 44.88 36.89
C HIS A 570 -39.45 46.17 37.01
N GLN A 571 -39.10 47.22 36.27
CA GLN A 571 -39.88 48.47 36.24
C GLN A 571 -41.33 48.24 35.78
N LEU A 572 -41.53 47.45 34.71
CA LEU A 572 -42.86 47.14 34.20
C LEU A 572 -43.67 46.30 35.19
N VAL A 573 -43.05 45.30 35.82
CA VAL A 573 -43.70 44.49 36.86
C VAL A 573 -44.13 45.36 38.03
N GLU A 574 -43.26 46.24 38.55
CA GLU A 574 -43.62 47.13 39.65
C GLU A 574 -44.76 48.10 39.28
N GLN A 575 -44.72 48.69 38.08
CA GLN A 575 -45.79 49.58 37.62
C GLN A 575 -47.15 48.84 37.53
N HIS A 576 -47.16 47.65 36.92
CA HIS A 576 -48.37 46.83 36.82
C HIS A 576 -48.83 46.33 38.18
N ARG A 577 -47.91 45.96 39.07
CA ARG A 577 -48.22 45.53 40.45
C ARG A 577 -48.84 46.67 41.24
N GLN A 578 -48.25 47.86 41.24
CA GLN A 578 -48.78 49.01 41.96
C GLN A 578 -50.20 49.34 41.48
N HIS A 579 -50.41 49.43 40.17
CA HIS A 579 -51.73 49.71 39.60
C HIS A 579 -52.76 48.60 39.93
N ALA A 580 -52.35 47.33 39.90
CA ALA A 580 -53.23 46.21 40.27
C ALA A 580 -53.59 46.22 41.76
N LEU A 581 -52.61 46.46 42.64
CA LEU A 581 -52.82 46.53 44.09
C LEU A 581 -53.71 47.70 44.47
N GLU A 582 -53.52 48.89 43.90
CA GLU A 582 -54.41 50.04 44.11
C GLU A 582 -55.87 49.70 43.76
N ARG A 583 -56.09 49.00 42.64
CA ARG A 583 -57.43 48.56 42.23
C ARG A 583 -58.00 47.46 43.11
N ILE A 584 -57.18 46.51 43.54
CA ILE A 584 -57.60 45.43 44.44
C ILE A 584 -57.97 46.03 45.80
N ASP A 585 -57.15 46.92 46.34
CA ASP A 585 -57.37 47.59 47.62
C ASP A 585 -58.63 48.46 47.59
N ALA A 586 -58.86 49.20 46.50
CA ALA A 586 -60.11 49.94 46.31
C ALA A 586 -61.35 49.04 46.34
N ARG A 587 -61.30 47.85 45.71
CA ARG A 587 -62.42 46.89 45.71
C ARG A 587 -62.63 46.22 47.08
N ILE A 588 -61.55 45.94 47.79
CA ILE A 588 -61.59 45.40 49.16
C ILE A 588 -62.25 46.44 50.08
N GLU A 589 -61.86 47.71 49.97
CA GLU A 589 -62.42 48.78 50.79
C GLU A 589 -63.89 49.03 50.47
N GLU A 590 -64.27 49.06 49.19
CA GLU A 590 -65.68 49.19 48.80
C GLU A 590 -66.54 48.03 49.36
N SER A 591 -66.03 46.80 49.27
CA SER A 591 -66.73 45.62 49.82
C SER A 591 -66.83 45.67 51.34
N ARG A 592 -65.77 46.17 52.01
CA ARG A 592 -65.73 46.37 53.47
C ARG A 592 -66.75 47.41 53.91
N GLN A 593 -66.81 48.57 53.24
CA GLN A 593 -67.77 49.62 53.54
C GLN A 593 -69.22 49.09 53.41
N ARG A 594 -69.53 48.37 52.33
CA ARG A 594 -70.87 47.79 52.15
C ARG A 594 -71.22 46.75 53.20
N LEU A 595 -70.26 45.92 53.63
CA LEU A 595 -70.47 44.98 54.73
C LEU A 595 -70.76 45.69 56.06
N GLN A 596 -70.13 46.84 56.31
CA GLN A 596 -70.40 47.68 57.49
C GLN A 596 -71.79 48.30 57.42
N GLU A 597 -72.16 48.88 56.27
CA GLU A 597 -73.50 49.45 56.03
C GLU A 597 -74.63 48.41 56.16
N ALA A 598 -74.34 47.15 55.78
CA ALA A 598 -75.28 46.03 55.90
C ALA A 598 -75.30 45.36 57.29
N HIS A 599 -74.52 45.86 58.27
CA HIS A 599 -74.35 45.25 59.59
C HIS A 599 -74.09 43.73 59.54
N ALA A 600 -73.22 43.31 58.62
CA ALA A 600 -72.92 41.90 58.36
C ALA A 600 -72.20 41.21 59.53
N THR A 601 -72.46 39.91 59.74
CA THR A 601 -71.75 39.09 60.73
C THR A 601 -70.28 38.90 60.38
N SER A 602 -69.45 38.61 61.38
CA SER A 602 -68.02 38.32 61.20
C SER A 602 -67.75 37.16 60.23
N GLU A 603 -68.64 36.16 60.20
CA GLU A 603 -68.56 35.04 59.25
C GLU A 603 -68.76 35.49 57.80
N LEU A 604 -69.78 36.31 57.54
CA LEU A 604 -70.04 36.85 56.20
C LEU A 604 -68.90 37.78 55.75
N GLN A 605 -68.40 38.65 56.63
CA GLN A 605 -67.26 39.52 56.36
C GLN A 605 -66.02 38.73 55.95
N ASN A 606 -65.68 37.67 56.69
CA ASN A 606 -64.56 36.80 56.37
C ASN A 606 -64.77 36.05 55.04
N SER A 607 -65.98 35.55 54.78
CA SER A 607 -66.30 34.83 53.53
C SER A 607 -66.14 35.68 52.27
N VAL A 608 -66.27 37.00 52.39
CA VAL A 608 -66.18 37.98 51.31
C VAL A 608 -64.76 38.54 51.18
N LEU A 609 -64.16 38.98 52.29
CA LEU A 609 -62.88 39.72 52.24
C LEU A 609 -61.67 38.80 52.14
N LEU A 610 -61.71 37.60 52.72
CA LEU A 610 -60.54 36.69 52.75
C LEU A 610 -60.09 36.25 51.34
N PRO A 611 -60.98 35.87 50.40
CA PRO A 611 -60.56 35.56 49.03
C PRO A 611 -59.89 36.75 48.32
N MET A 612 -60.42 37.96 48.49
CA MET A 612 -59.87 39.18 47.87
C MET A 612 -58.51 39.55 48.48
N GLN A 613 -58.34 39.38 49.79
CA GLN A 613 -57.06 39.57 50.47
C GLN A 613 -56.01 38.52 50.05
N LYS A 614 -56.43 37.28 49.76
CA LYS A 614 -55.53 36.25 49.20
C LYS A 614 -55.09 36.62 47.79
N ALA A 615 -56.01 37.07 46.93
CA ALA A 615 -55.69 37.55 45.58
C ALA A 615 -54.70 38.73 45.63
N ARG A 616 -54.93 39.69 46.54
CA ARG A 616 -53.98 40.79 46.81
C ARG A 616 -52.58 40.28 47.15
N LYS A 617 -52.47 39.33 48.09
CA LYS A 617 -51.18 38.75 48.50
C LYS A 617 -50.48 38.02 47.34
N ARG A 618 -51.23 37.33 46.47
CA ARG A 618 -50.68 36.66 45.28
C ARG A 618 -50.16 37.69 44.26
N ALA A 619 -50.92 38.76 44.02
CA ALA A 619 -50.50 39.86 43.15
C ALA A 619 -49.23 40.57 43.67
N GLU A 620 -49.09 40.70 45.00
CA GLU A 620 -47.96 41.36 45.65
C GLU A 620 -46.63 40.60 45.45
N VAL A 621 -46.66 39.26 45.43
CA VAL A 621 -45.46 38.42 45.27
C VAL A 621 -45.17 38.00 43.84
N SER A 622 -46.14 38.10 42.93
CA SER A 622 -45.97 37.65 41.54
C SER A 622 -45.00 38.55 40.76
N GLN A 623 -44.17 37.90 39.94
CA GLN A 623 -43.22 38.53 39.01
C GLN A 623 -43.71 38.48 37.56
N SER A 624 -44.90 37.91 37.33
CA SER A 624 -45.52 37.72 36.03
C SER A 624 -46.64 38.74 35.85
N ILE A 625 -46.50 39.63 34.87
CA ILE A 625 -47.51 40.64 34.55
C ILE A 625 -48.86 40.00 34.20
N PRO A 626 -48.92 38.91 33.39
CA PRO A 626 -50.18 38.20 33.17
C PRO A 626 -50.86 37.69 34.44
N GLU A 627 -50.09 37.14 35.41
CA GLU A 627 -50.65 36.67 36.69
C GLU A 627 -51.18 37.84 37.52
N ILE A 628 -50.42 38.95 37.62
CA ILE A 628 -50.86 40.17 38.32
C ILE A 628 -52.19 40.68 37.73
N LEU A 629 -52.30 40.70 36.40
CA LEU A 629 -53.53 41.11 35.72
C LEU A 629 -54.68 40.12 35.93
N ALA A 630 -54.39 38.81 35.98
CA ALA A 630 -55.37 37.77 36.27
C ALA A 630 -55.92 37.93 37.69
N GLU A 631 -55.08 38.17 38.70
CA GLU A 631 -55.49 38.41 40.09
C GLU A 631 -56.35 39.68 40.22
N GLN A 632 -56.02 40.73 39.45
CA GLN A 632 -56.84 41.94 39.37
C GLN A 632 -58.23 41.65 38.79
N GLN A 633 -58.32 40.78 37.77
CA GLN A 633 -59.60 40.36 37.19
C GLN A 633 -60.38 39.42 38.12
N GLU A 634 -59.71 38.48 38.77
CA GLU A 634 -60.29 37.58 39.78
C GLU A 634 -60.90 38.40 40.91
N THR A 635 -60.21 39.42 41.41
CA THR A 635 -60.73 40.32 42.45
C THR A 635 -62.00 41.04 42.00
N LYS A 636 -62.13 41.41 40.71
CA LYS A 636 -63.38 41.97 40.17
C LYS A 636 -64.51 40.95 40.19
N ALA A 637 -64.24 39.71 39.85
CA ALA A 637 -65.23 38.63 39.92
C ALA A 637 -65.65 38.36 41.37
N LEU A 638 -64.68 38.30 42.29
CA LEU A 638 -64.91 38.14 43.74
C LEU A 638 -65.74 39.28 44.32
N GLN A 639 -65.52 40.52 43.88
CA GLN A 639 -66.36 41.65 44.26
C GLN A 639 -67.81 41.45 43.81
N THR A 640 -68.02 40.97 42.59
CA THR A 640 -69.38 40.74 42.06
C THR A 640 -70.10 39.63 42.85
N ASP A 641 -69.38 38.59 43.26
CA ASP A 641 -69.90 37.54 44.15
C ASP A 641 -70.17 38.08 45.57
N ALA A 642 -69.28 38.91 46.09
CA ALA A 642 -69.45 39.60 47.36
C ALA A 642 -70.73 40.44 47.37
N GLU A 643 -70.98 41.22 46.32
CA GLU A 643 -72.20 42.02 46.18
C GLU A 643 -73.46 41.15 46.19
N LYS A 644 -73.45 39.98 45.55
CA LYS A 644 -74.57 39.04 45.58
C LYS A 644 -74.83 38.52 46.99
N LYS A 645 -73.78 38.10 47.71
CA LYS A 645 -73.88 37.61 49.10
C LYS A 645 -74.36 38.69 50.06
N ILE A 646 -73.85 39.92 49.92
CA ILE A 646 -74.28 41.08 50.71
C ILE A 646 -75.76 41.38 50.43
N ASN A 647 -76.20 41.37 49.17
CA ASN A 647 -77.60 41.59 48.82
C ASN A 647 -78.53 40.50 49.36
N GLN A 648 -78.12 39.22 49.30
CA GLN A 648 -78.87 38.12 49.91
C GLN A 648 -79.01 38.30 51.43
N TRP A 649 -77.93 38.70 52.10
CA TRP A 649 -77.95 39.00 53.53
C TRP A 649 -78.89 40.17 53.86
N ILE A 650 -78.88 41.24 53.07
CA ILE A 650 -79.82 42.37 53.24
C ILE A 650 -81.27 41.91 53.04
N ASP A 651 -81.53 41.06 52.03
CA ASP A 651 -82.86 40.51 51.77
C ASP A 651 -83.34 39.60 52.93
N GLU A 652 -82.44 38.81 53.55
CA GLU A 652 -82.73 38.00 54.74
C GLU A 652 -83.01 38.86 55.98
N LEU A 653 -82.22 39.92 56.19
CA LEU A 653 -82.46 40.89 57.28
C LEU A 653 -83.82 41.57 57.13
N ARG A 654 -84.19 41.98 55.90
CA ARG A 654 -85.53 42.52 55.61
C ARG A 654 -86.63 41.52 55.92
N LYS A 655 -86.51 40.28 55.47
CA LYS A 655 -87.49 39.22 55.77
C LYS A 655 -87.63 38.96 57.28
N LYS A 656 -86.51 38.96 58.02
CA LYS A 656 -86.53 38.82 59.49
C LYS A 656 -87.18 40.02 60.17
N GLN A 657 -86.91 41.25 59.73
CA GLN A 657 -87.58 42.44 60.24
C GLN A 657 -89.08 42.44 59.92
N GLU A 658 -89.49 42.07 58.71
CA GLU A 658 -90.90 41.96 58.32
C GLU A 658 -91.62 40.85 59.11
N ALA A 659 -90.98 39.69 59.33
CA ALA A 659 -91.51 38.62 60.16
C ALA A 659 -91.63 39.02 61.64
N GLN A 660 -90.65 39.77 62.17
CA GLN A 660 -90.73 40.35 63.52
C GLN A 660 -91.82 41.41 63.62
N LEU A 661 -92.04 42.22 62.59
CA LEU A 661 -93.16 43.17 62.52
C LEU A 661 -94.51 42.44 62.49
N ARG A 662 -94.64 41.35 61.73
CA ARG A 662 -95.85 40.51 61.73
C ARG A 662 -96.09 39.84 63.09
N ALA A 663 -95.05 39.25 63.69
CA ALA A 663 -95.13 38.64 65.02
C ALA A 663 -95.42 39.67 66.12
N ALA A 664 -94.86 40.88 66.04
CA ALA A 664 -95.15 41.98 66.97
C ALA A 664 -96.59 42.46 66.82
N ASN A 665 -97.09 42.60 65.57
CA ASN A 665 -98.48 42.96 65.30
C ASN A 665 -99.47 41.87 65.77
N GLU A 666 -99.16 40.59 65.58
CA GLU A 666 -99.93 39.45 66.10
C GLU A 666 -99.89 39.39 67.64
N ALA A 667 -98.74 39.71 68.27
CA ALA A 667 -98.60 39.78 69.72
C ALA A 667 -99.35 40.99 70.33
N THR A 668 -99.40 42.15 69.66
CA THR A 668 -100.25 43.27 70.07
C THR A 668 -101.73 42.95 69.97
N HIS A 669 -102.19 42.25 68.92
CA HIS A 669 -103.58 41.79 68.84
C HIS A 669 -103.93 40.73 69.89
N ALA A 670 -102.97 39.92 70.35
CA ALA A 670 -103.17 39.00 71.48
C ALA A 670 -103.16 39.73 72.85
N ALA A 671 -102.48 40.86 72.98
CA ALA A 671 -102.37 41.65 74.22
C ALA A 671 -103.49 42.70 74.42
N GLU A 672 -104.25 43.06 73.38
CA GLU A 672 -105.36 44.04 73.45
C GLU A 672 -106.63 43.54 74.17
N SER A 673 -106.65 42.33 74.74
CA SER A 673 -107.84 41.79 75.44
C SER A 673 -107.94 42.11 76.94
N GLN A 674 -106.98 42.79 77.58
CA GLN A 674 -107.12 43.24 78.98
C GLN A 674 -106.46 44.63 79.21
N GLN A 675 -107.32 45.62 79.53
CA GLN A 675 -107.09 47.03 79.91
C GLN A 675 -105.95 47.24 80.95
N THR A 676 -105.22 48.37 81.10
CA THR A 676 -105.40 49.79 80.75
C THR A 676 -104.03 50.53 80.88
N TYR A 677 -103.78 51.48 79.96
CA TYR A 677 -102.79 52.59 79.91
C TYR A 677 -101.39 52.47 80.55
N VAL A 678 -100.38 52.26 79.69
CA VAL A 678 -99.03 52.84 79.81
C VAL A 678 -98.62 53.37 78.43
N VAL A 679 -98.00 54.55 78.40
CA VAL A 679 -97.40 55.16 77.19
C VAL A 679 -96.30 54.21 76.68
N VAL A 680 -96.53 53.60 75.52
CA VAL A 680 -95.51 52.81 74.82
C VAL A 680 -94.87 53.69 73.76
N GLU A 681 -93.57 53.93 73.90
CA GLU A 681 -92.73 54.56 72.88
C GLU A 681 -92.85 53.78 71.55
N LYS A 682 -93.10 54.51 70.45
CA LYS A 682 -93.03 53.93 69.10
C LYS A 682 -91.60 53.44 68.86
N PRO A 683 -91.38 52.19 68.42
CA PRO A 683 -90.05 51.76 68.03
C PRO A 683 -89.57 52.58 66.83
N VAL A 684 -88.39 53.16 66.97
CA VAL A 684 -87.69 53.89 65.90
C VAL A 684 -87.26 52.89 64.83
N ILE A 685 -87.75 53.07 63.61
CA ILE A 685 -87.33 52.31 62.43
C ILE A 685 -85.91 52.75 62.07
N GLN A 686 -84.94 51.84 62.10
CA GLN A 686 -83.64 52.09 61.47
C GLN A 686 -83.79 51.99 59.94
N PRO A 687 -83.26 52.95 59.17
CA PRO A 687 -83.34 52.91 57.72
C PRO A 687 -82.55 51.71 57.18
N VAL A 688 -83.23 50.82 56.45
CA VAL A 688 -82.58 49.68 55.81
C VAL A 688 -81.78 50.15 54.59
N PRO A 689 -80.52 49.69 54.42
CA PRO A 689 -79.70 50.04 53.26
C PRO A 689 -80.39 49.68 51.94
N LYS A 690 -80.15 50.52 50.92
CA LYS A 690 -80.74 50.37 49.58
C LYS A 690 -79.98 49.29 48.81
N LYS A 691 -80.72 48.42 48.13
CA LYS A 691 -80.18 47.41 47.22
C LYS A 691 -79.54 48.08 46.00
N THR A 692 -78.37 47.62 45.59
CA THR A 692 -77.80 47.98 44.29
C THR A 692 -78.37 47.06 43.21
N HIS A 693 -78.90 47.65 42.14
CA HIS A 693 -79.29 46.94 40.93
C HIS A 693 -78.13 47.00 39.93
N LEU A 694 -77.64 45.83 39.50
CA LEU A 694 -76.68 45.74 38.39
C LEU A 694 -77.41 46.08 37.08
N VAL A 695 -77.18 47.29 36.56
CA VAL A 695 -77.66 47.66 35.22
C VAL A 695 -76.80 46.94 34.19
N ASN A 696 -77.42 46.09 33.36
CA ASN A 696 -76.77 45.51 32.20
C ASN A 696 -76.69 46.57 31.10
N VAL A 697 -75.57 47.30 31.07
CA VAL A 697 -75.30 48.41 30.13
C VAL A 697 -75.48 47.98 28.66
N ALA A 698 -75.27 46.70 28.33
CA ALA A 698 -75.47 46.18 26.97
C ALA A 698 -76.96 46.10 26.55
N SER A 699 -77.89 45.96 27.48
CA SER A 699 -79.33 45.96 27.20
C SER A 699 -79.94 47.35 27.09
N GLU A 700 -79.37 48.35 27.77
CA GLU A 700 -79.82 49.75 27.67
C GLU A 700 -79.26 50.44 26.43
N MET A 701 -78.01 50.13 26.02
CA MET A 701 -77.46 50.61 24.75
C MET A 701 -78.28 50.10 23.54
N ARG A 702 -78.78 48.86 23.56
CA ARG A 702 -79.69 48.33 22.52
C ARG A 702 -81.06 49.02 22.46
N LYS A 703 -81.50 49.67 23.54
CA LYS A 703 -82.75 50.46 23.57
C LYS A 703 -82.53 51.93 23.21
N ALA A 704 -81.31 52.44 23.32
CA ALA A 704 -80.96 53.83 23.02
C ALA A 704 -80.62 54.06 21.54
N THR A 705 -80.10 53.06 20.84
CA THR A 705 -79.88 53.10 19.38
C THR A 705 -81.04 52.40 18.67
N GLY A 706 -82.10 53.14 18.34
CA GLY A 706 -83.16 52.63 17.48
C GLY A 706 -82.59 52.18 16.13
N GLY A 707 -82.55 50.87 15.90
CA GLY A 707 -82.10 50.27 14.65
C GLY A 707 -82.73 48.89 14.52
N GLU A 708 -83.61 48.75 13.52
CA GLU A 708 -84.33 47.52 13.19
C GLU A 708 -83.37 46.37 12.87
N VAL A 709 -83.87 45.17 13.17
CA VAL A 709 -83.26 43.88 12.89
C VAL A 709 -83.29 43.59 11.39
N LEU A 710 -82.19 43.05 10.84
CA LEU A 710 -82.22 42.25 9.61
C LEU A 710 -81.93 40.80 10.02
N GLU A 711 -82.95 39.95 10.01
CA GLU A 711 -82.93 38.57 10.55
C GLU A 711 -83.12 37.49 9.48
N THR A 712 -82.81 37.76 8.21
CA THR A 712 -82.83 36.72 7.16
C THR A 712 -81.67 36.84 6.18
N ALA A 713 -81.21 35.68 5.70
CA ALA A 713 -80.06 35.53 4.80
C ALA A 713 -80.30 36.00 3.34
N GLU A 714 -81.42 36.68 3.06
CA GLU A 714 -81.74 37.22 1.72
C GLU A 714 -81.46 38.73 1.59
N GLN A 715 -80.90 39.39 2.61
CA GLN A 715 -80.51 40.81 2.58
C GLN A 715 -78.99 41.03 2.48
N VAL A 716 -78.27 40.03 1.94
CA VAL A 716 -76.84 40.12 1.65
C VAL A 716 -76.65 40.06 0.12
N GLU A 717 -76.48 41.23 -0.50
CA GLU A 717 -75.78 41.40 -1.78
C GLU A 717 -74.73 42.51 -1.63
#